data_AF-A0A0W0WE51-F1
#
_entry.id   AF-A0A0W0WE51-F1
#
_cell.length_a   1.000
_cell.length_b   1.000
_cell.length_c   1.000
_cell.angle_alpha   90.00
_cell.angle_beta   90.00
_cell.angle_gamma   90.00
#
_symmetry.space_group_name_H-M   'P 1'
#
loop_
_entity.id
_entity.type
_entity.pdbx_description
1 polymer ?
#
loop_
_entity_poly.entity_id
_entity_poly.type
_entity_poly.pdbx_seq_one_letter_code
_entity_poly.pdbx_strand_id
1 'polypeptide(L)'
;MWYAEIISPLLTKITTKEKQGAQEFLLLFFEAFDGLMFKSTRFRGEPHLELILGIVSKLFKKFGEKRPDTISLRTFSRYLLGLTVIYAKKEKDSTEVWNRHFIPLLANKKIIEALGFHGNYVTKINRVERRVLADLKFNLKVNFKRVSALLRKMTPSSLREFFEKAAMVLGINSKFDQFLLRLYNKTHASLDAQTKLTRPELDFSHLLILLADLIDEIETEDNKVVQQTKEFITKLTLVSQMHFLHRTSQSYHDLKRVCLADINNIAMCFMHDSRIKWVLNRLYFSLMKLGLFHICYREETAPLLKDEIHFLMQFEALENAEFDNELSCKARDRLIVMLSDLIGNYLQNKNAIDFRLLCIQCKEAIQKARAEIEKDPKGKLHLQRLEFALIGLGLTYQNRRKKGETDKERKFFNLLNTVETRVAEFKNAMIFYPNENASFYLEKLERFVLILNDQYSAYLLYKNTPGSLKQFTNNIITIITEAKSVGIGLLGSKWKALLVEFEMITNELEIEQRMISSQTKKTALREIHCVETQKITTPNKNEDNFKMQLNKLNELNKILYCKASVNGYYAFSARMIEIIVAVVEISAGLYLENKTESNYQIFKTTCVDVINYFRRNLRVFQKIQEQLILLELAINDLNSTLDQASTSRYHLFQMPRETQSFTSSSHQPLFSV
;
A
#
# COMPACT_ATOMS: atom_id res chain seq x y z
N MET A 1 9.86 15.65 -23.96
CA MET A 1 9.78 14.52 -24.90
C MET A 1 11.18 14.11 -25.30
N TRP A 2 11.75 13.16 -24.59
CA TRP A 2 13.10 12.64 -24.82
C TRP A 2 13.37 12.27 -26.29
N TYR A 3 12.38 11.71 -26.99
CA TYR A 3 12.57 11.29 -28.39
C TYR A 3 12.60 12.44 -29.40
N ALA A 4 12.10 13.63 -29.07
CA ALA A 4 12.30 14.80 -29.92
C ALA A 4 13.76 15.28 -29.82
N GLU A 5 14.30 15.31 -28.60
CA GLU A 5 15.70 15.66 -28.34
C GLU A 5 16.65 14.69 -29.03
N ILE A 6 16.42 13.37 -28.91
CA ILE A 6 17.31 12.37 -29.53
C ILE A 6 17.33 12.44 -31.06
N ILE A 7 16.25 12.91 -31.70
CA ILE A 7 16.13 13.04 -33.15
C ILE A 7 16.63 14.41 -33.64
N SER A 8 16.62 15.43 -32.79
CA SER A 8 17.02 16.80 -33.14
C SER A 8 18.39 16.93 -33.85
N PRO A 9 19.43 16.11 -33.59
CA PRO A 9 20.68 16.21 -34.33
C PRO A 9 20.53 15.93 -35.83
N LEU A 10 19.50 15.19 -36.26
CA LEU A 10 19.24 14.93 -37.67
C LEU A 10 18.70 16.16 -38.42
N LEU A 11 18.20 17.18 -37.70
CA LEU A 11 17.74 18.44 -38.33
C LEU A 11 18.90 19.20 -38.98
N THR A 12 20.14 19.00 -38.53
CA THR A 12 21.35 19.54 -39.17
C THR A 12 21.55 19.03 -40.61
N LYS A 13 20.92 17.90 -40.95
CA LYS A 13 21.00 17.28 -42.28
C LYS A 13 19.98 17.86 -43.25
N ILE A 14 19.00 18.60 -42.73
CA ILE A 14 17.94 19.22 -43.52
C ILE A 14 18.47 20.52 -44.14
N THR A 15 18.04 20.83 -45.36
CA THR A 15 18.46 22.07 -46.04
C THR A 15 18.23 23.30 -45.15
N THR A 16 19.20 24.23 -45.12
CA THR A 16 19.14 25.40 -44.23
C THR A 16 17.85 26.21 -44.36
N LYS A 17 17.29 26.32 -45.58
CA LYS A 17 16.00 27.00 -45.83
C LYS A 17 14.79 26.32 -45.18
N GLU A 18 14.88 25.02 -44.88
CA GLU A 18 13.77 24.21 -44.36
C GLU A 18 13.95 23.81 -42.88
N LYS A 19 15.08 24.17 -42.24
CA LYS A 19 15.41 23.74 -40.85
C LYS A 19 14.35 24.16 -39.84
N GLN A 20 13.89 25.40 -39.89
CA GLN A 20 12.84 25.89 -38.98
C GLN A 20 11.53 25.10 -39.16
N GLY A 21 11.10 24.92 -40.41
CA GLY A 21 9.91 24.13 -40.74
C GLY A 21 10.05 22.66 -40.28
N ALA A 22 11.27 22.11 -40.32
CA ALA A 22 11.53 20.77 -39.82
C ALA A 22 11.45 20.65 -38.30
N GLN A 23 11.94 21.64 -37.56
CA GLN A 23 11.85 21.69 -36.11
C GLN A 23 10.38 21.82 -35.66
N GLU A 24 9.62 22.71 -36.30
CA GLU A 24 8.18 22.85 -36.06
C GLU A 24 7.41 21.57 -36.39
N PHE A 25 7.71 20.95 -37.54
CA PHE A 25 7.13 19.67 -37.93
C PHE A 25 7.41 18.58 -36.89
N LEU A 26 8.65 18.45 -36.41
CA LEU A 26 9.03 17.39 -35.48
C LEU A 26 8.24 17.48 -34.16
N LEU A 27 8.11 18.70 -33.61
CA LEU A 27 7.35 18.94 -32.38
C LEU A 27 5.87 18.61 -32.57
N LEU A 28 5.24 19.20 -33.60
CA LEU A 28 3.81 19.00 -33.87
C LEU A 28 3.48 17.54 -34.21
N PHE A 29 4.35 16.87 -34.97
CA PHE A 29 4.17 15.47 -35.33
C PHE A 29 4.14 14.59 -34.09
N PHE A 30 5.08 14.81 -33.16
CA PHE A 30 5.16 14.00 -31.96
C PHE A 30 4.07 14.31 -30.93
N GLU A 31 3.63 15.55 -30.84
CA GLU A 31 2.46 15.93 -30.03
C GLU A 31 1.17 15.27 -30.56
N ALA A 32 0.94 15.34 -31.87
CA ALA A 32 -0.20 14.68 -32.50
C ALA A 32 -0.12 13.16 -32.39
N PHE A 33 1.10 12.60 -32.53
CA PHE A 33 1.35 11.18 -32.35
C PHE A 33 1.08 10.74 -30.91
N ASP A 34 1.46 11.55 -29.92
CA ASP A 34 1.21 11.28 -28.51
C ASP A 34 -0.28 11.28 -28.18
N GLY A 35 -1.02 12.25 -28.71
CA GLY A 35 -2.49 12.26 -28.62
C GLY A 35 -3.14 11.03 -29.27
N LEU A 36 -2.69 10.65 -30.46
CA LEU A 36 -3.27 9.54 -31.22
C LEU A 36 -2.96 8.17 -30.59
N MET A 37 -1.70 7.92 -30.21
CA MET A 37 -1.24 6.59 -29.82
C MET A 37 -1.15 6.39 -28.31
N PHE A 38 -0.85 7.43 -27.54
CA PHE A 38 -0.60 7.29 -26.10
C PHE A 38 -1.80 7.73 -25.25
N LYS A 39 -2.61 8.68 -25.71
CA LYS A 39 -3.82 9.14 -24.99
C LYS A 39 -5.11 8.46 -25.42
N SER A 40 -5.14 7.78 -26.57
CA SER A 40 -6.33 7.10 -27.07
C SER A 40 -6.62 5.82 -26.29
N THR A 41 -7.86 5.65 -25.84
CA THR A 41 -8.36 4.42 -25.21
C THR A 41 -8.24 3.20 -26.11
N ARG A 42 -8.21 3.37 -27.44
CA ARG A 42 -8.06 2.28 -28.42
C ARG A 42 -6.68 1.65 -28.45
N PHE A 43 -5.65 2.34 -27.93
CA PHE A 43 -4.27 1.89 -28.08
C PHE A 43 -3.53 1.64 -26.74
N ARG A 44 -4.20 1.74 -25.59
CA ARG A 44 -3.62 1.40 -24.27
C ARG A 44 -3.10 -0.04 -24.22
N GLY A 45 -1.89 -0.25 -23.69
CA GLY A 45 -1.52 -1.52 -23.03
C GLY A 45 -0.19 -2.21 -23.37
N GLU A 46 0.60 -1.83 -24.37
CA GLU A 46 1.77 -2.62 -24.85
C GLU A 46 2.94 -1.74 -25.36
N PRO A 47 4.19 -2.24 -25.56
CA PRO A 47 5.42 -1.52 -25.23
C PRO A 47 5.81 -0.44 -26.24
N HIS A 48 5.10 0.69 -26.16
CA HIS A 48 5.27 1.97 -26.85
C HIS A 48 6.71 2.47 -27.03
N LEU A 49 7.63 1.99 -26.19
CA LEU A 49 9.02 2.38 -26.20
C LEU A 49 9.83 1.66 -27.30
N GLU A 50 9.56 0.39 -27.58
CA GLU A 50 10.24 -0.34 -28.66
C GLU A 50 9.92 0.27 -30.04
N LEU A 51 8.68 0.74 -30.24
CA LEU A 51 8.25 1.50 -31.42
C LEU A 51 9.14 2.73 -31.63
N ILE A 52 9.28 3.57 -30.59
CA ILE A 52 10.06 4.82 -30.69
C ILE A 52 11.55 4.51 -30.91
N LEU A 53 12.11 3.52 -30.20
CA LEU A 53 13.51 3.13 -30.38
C LEU A 53 13.76 2.55 -31.77
N GLY A 54 12.79 1.86 -32.35
CA GLY A 54 12.78 1.43 -33.74
C GLY A 54 12.87 2.60 -34.70
N ILE A 55 11.98 3.60 -34.56
CA ILE A 55 12.00 4.82 -35.37
C ILE A 55 13.36 5.51 -35.29
N VAL A 56 13.86 5.77 -34.07
CA VAL A 56 15.16 6.42 -33.84
C VAL A 56 16.28 5.63 -34.51
N SER A 57 16.34 4.31 -34.29
CA SER A 57 17.37 3.44 -34.85
C SER A 57 17.43 3.50 -36.38
N LYS A 58 16.26 3.57 -37.06
CA LYS A 58 16.17 3.58 -38.53
C LYS A 58 16.40 4.97 -39.11
N LEU A 59 15.92 6.03 -38.48
CA LEU A 59 16.21 7.41 -38.90
C LEU A 59 17.70 7.68 -38.93
N PHE A 60 18.41 7.34 -37.85
CA PHE A 60 19.87 7.52 -37.81
C PHE A 60 20.61 6.59 -38.78
N LYS A 61 20.05 5.42 -39.13
CA LYS A 61 20.59 4.59 -40.21
C LYS A 61 20.53 5.31 -41.56
N LYS A 62 19.40 5.95 -41.84
CA LYS A 62 19.10 6.54 -43.14
C LYS A 62 19.81 7.87 -43.35
N PHE A 63 19.87 8.68 -42.28
CA PHE A 63 20.23 10.09 -42.38
C PHE A 63 21.46 10.48 -41.56
N GLY A 64 21.90 9.67 -40.58
CA GLY A 64 22.99 10.05 -39.66
C GLY A 64 24.31 10.39 -40.36
N GLU A 65 24.64 9.63 -41.40
CA GLU A 65 25.89 9.78 -42.18
C GLU A 65 25.74 10.71 -43.39
N LYS A 66 24.56 11.28 -43.64
CA LYS A 66 24.38 12.25 -44.71
C LYS A 66 25.13 13.53 -44.39
N ARG A 67 25.57 14.25 -45.44
CA ARG A 67 26.19 15.57 -45.28
C ARG A 67 25.14 16.56 -44.75
N PRO A 68 25.52 17.56 -43.94
CA PRO A 68 24.64 18.66 -43.59
C PRO A 68 23.98 19.28 -44.82
N ASP A 69 22.77 19.81 -44.66
CA ASP A 69 22.04 20.54 -45.72
C ASP A 69 21.75 19.77 -47.02
N THR A 70 21.66 18.43 -46.97
CA THR A 70 21.42 17.59 -48.17
C THR A 70 20.04 16.94 -48.25
N ILE A 71 19.26 16.97 -47.17
CA ILE A 71 17.97 16.29 -47.09
C ILE A 71 16.86 17.34 -47.12
N SER A 72 15.84 17.13 -47.96
CA SER A 72 14.67 17.99 -47.91
C SER A 72 13.74 17.63 -46.75
N LEU A 73 13.04 18.63 -46.19
CA LEU A 73 12.01 18.42 -45.17
C LEU A 73 11.00 17.35 -45.61
N ARG A 74 10.54 17.41 -46.86
CA ARG A 74 9.61 16.43 -47.44
C ARG A 74 10.13 14.99 -47.41
N THR A 75 11.42 14.80 -47.60
CA THR A 75 12.02 13.46 -47.55
C THR A 75 12.08 12.95 -46.12
N PHE A 76 12.52 13.80 -45.20
CA PHE A 76 12.61 13.49 -43.78
C PHE A 76 11.22 13.18 -43.17
N SER A 77 10.25 14.07 -43.38
CA SER A 77 8.89 13.97 -42.83
C SER A 77 8.15 12.71 -43.29
N ARG A 78 8.22 12.39 -44.59
CA ARG A 78 7.61 11.18 -45.15
C ARG A 78 8.27 9.92 -44.61
N TYR A 79 9.59 9.93 -44.43
CA TYR A 79 10.29 8.76 -43.90
C TYR A 79 9.94 8.52 -42.42
N LEU A 80 9.89 9.57 -41.60
CA LEU A 80 9.41 9.49 -40.22
C LEU A 80 7.98 8.97 -40.15
N LEU A 81 7.04 9.54 -40.92
CA LEU A 81 5.66 9.04 -40.98
C LEU A 81 5.60 7.54 -41.37
N GLY A 82 6.37 7.14 -42.37
CA GLY A 82 6.42 5.75 -42.80
C GLY A 82 6.93 4.81 -41.70
N LEU A 83 8.00 5.18 -41.00
CA LEU A 83 8.51 4.42 -39.86
C LEU A 83 7.46 4.31 -38.74
N THR A 84 6.78 5.42 -38.43
CA THR A 84 5.73 5.46 -37.42
C THR A 84 4.60 4.49 -37.73
N VAL A 85 4.09 4.49 -38.97
CA VAL A 85 3.04 3.58 -39.41
C VAL A 85 3.50 2.12 -39.32
N ILE A 86 4.71 1.82 -39.80
CA ILE A 86 5.25 0.46 -39.83
C ILE A 86 5.42 -0.10 -38.43
N TYR A 87 6.07 0.64 -37.52
CA TYR A 87 6.30 0.15 -36.17
C TYR A 87 5.01 0.07 -35.34
N ALA A 88 4.06 0.98 -35.53
CA ALA A 88 2.75 0.90 -34.89
C ALA A 88 1.95 -0.35 -35.30
N LYS A 89 2.11 -0.81 -36.54
CA LYS A 89 1.52 -2.07 -37.01
C LYS A 89 2.27 -3.31 -36.53
N LYS A 90 3.59 -3.22 -36.44
CA LYS A 90 4.45 -4.34 -36.06
C LYS A 90 4.24 -4.80 -34.62
N GLU A 91 3.99 -3.87 -33.70
CA GLU A 91 3.95 -4.20 -32.26
C GLU A 91 2.62 -4.75 -31.77
N LYS A 92 1.55 -4.68 -32.56
CA LYS A 92 0.21 -5.05 -32.11
C LYS A 92 -0.24 -6.35 -32.75
N ASP A 93 0.12 -7.46 -32.11
CA ASP A 93 -0.40 -8.78 -32.47
C ASP A 93 -1.89 -8.92 -32.10
N SER A 94 -2.38 -8.14 -31.13
CA SER A 94 -3.75 -8.23 -30.59
C SER A 94 -4.74 -7.20 -31.16
N THR A 95 -4.28 -6.12 -31.82
CA THR A 95 -5.16 -5.04 -32.32
C THR A 95 -4.81 -4.60 -33.73
N GLU A 96 -5.76 -4.68 -34.65
CA GLU A 96 -5.55 -4.27 -36.04
C GLU A 96 -5.33 -2.76 -36.20
N VAL A 97 -4.12 -2.37 -36.59
CA VAL A 97 -3.77 -0.98 -36.89
C VAL A 97 -3.84 -0.71 -38.41
N TRP A 98 -4.85 0.04 -38.83
CA TRP A 98 -5.09 0.39 -40.23
C TRP A 98 -4.52 1.77 -40.58
N ASN A 99 -4.12 1.99 -41.84
CA ASN A 99 -3.57 3.29 -42.28
C ASN A 99 -4.55 4.47 -42.10
N ARG A 100 -5.86 4.21 -42.16
CA ARG A 100 -6.90 5.21 -41.86
C ARG A 100 -6.82 5.75 -40.44
N HIS A 101 -6.25 4.98 -39.50
CA HIS A 101 -6.09 5.41 -38.11
C HIS A 101 -5.07 6.54 -37.95
N PHE A 102 -4.21 6.78 -38.94
CA PHE A 102 -3.23 7.87 -38.91
C PHE A 102 -3.73 9.15 -39.59
N ILE A 103 -4.95 9.17 -40.15
CA ILE A 103 -5.56 10.38 -40.72
C ILE A 103 -5.62 11.53 -39.69
N PRO A 104 -5.97 11.31 -38.40
CA PRO A 104 -5.96 12.39 -37.41
C PRO A 104 -4.61 13.09 -37.24
N LEU A 105 -3.46 12.43 -37.49
CA LEU A 105 -2.15 13.10 -37.49
C LEU A 105 -2.06 14.18 -38.55
N LEU A 106 -2.82 14.02 -39.63
CA LEU A 106 -2.85 14.95 -40.76
C LEU A 106 -3.90 16.06 -40.59
N ALA A 107 -4.52 16.20 -39.41
CA ALA A 107 -5.42 17.33 -39.14
C ALA A 107 -4.66 18.67 -39.08
N ASN A 108 -3.36 18.64 -38.75
CA ASN A 108 -2.53 19.84 -38.69
C ASN A 108 -1.97 20.22 -40.08
N LYS A 109 -2.29 21.43 -40.54
CA LYS A 109 -1.88 21.95 -41.86
C LYS A 109 -0.35 21.94 -42.04
N LYS A 110 0.43 22.29 -41.00
CA LYS A 110 1.90 22.29 -41.07
C LYS A 110 2.47 20.89 -41.28
N ILE A 111 1.81 19.85 -40.73
CA ILE A 111 2.18 18.45 -40.96
C ILE A 111 1.93 18.06 -42.42
N ILE A 112 0.77 18.44 -42.98
CA ILE A 112 0.45 18.18 -44.41
C ILE A 112 1.44 18.89 -45.33
N GLU A 113 1.74 20.16 -45.06
CA GLU A 113 2.68 20.97 -45.84
C GLU A 113 4.08 20.34 -45.84
N ALA A 114 4.59 19.96 -44.67
CA ALA A 114 5.88 19.27 -44.54
C ALA A 114 5.90 17.92 -45.28
N LEU A 115 4.79 17.19 -45.31
CA LEU A 115 4.65 15.93 -46.06
C LEU A 115 4.45 16.16 -47.57
N GLY A 116 4.06 17.36 -48.00
CA GLY A 116 3.64 17.65 -49.38
C GLY A 116 2.55 16.69 -49.86
N PHE A 117 1.55 16.43 -49.02
CA PHE A 117 0.41 15.58 -49.37
C PHE A 117 -0.71 16.43 -49.97
N HIS A 118 -1.31 15.91 -51.04
CA HIS A 118 -2.50 16.47 -51.69
C HIS A 118 -3.43 15.31 -52.08
N GLY A 119 -4.75 15.52 -51.98
CA GLY A 119 -5.77 14.51 -52.30
C GLY A 119 -5.96 13.45 -51.22
N ASN A 120 -6.30 12.21 -51.61
CA ASN A 120 -6.64 11.14 -50.67
C ASN A 120 -5.45 10.72 -49.78
N TYR A 121 -5.52 11.03 -48.49
CA TYR A 121 -4.45 10.79 -47.53
C TYR A 121 -4.15 9.32 -47.26
N VAL A 122 -5.16 8.45 -47.26
CA VAL A 122 -4.96 7.00 -47.05
C VAL A 122 -4.05 6.45 -48.14
N THR A 123 -4.32 6.79 -49.40
CA THR A 123 -3.50 6.36 -50.54
C THR A 123 -2.07 6.89 -50.45
N LYS A 124 -1.87 8.13 -49.94
CA LYS A 124 -0.53 8.69 -49.74
C LYS A 124 0.23 7.97 -48.62
N ILE A 125 -0.43 7.68 -47.49
CA ILE A 125 0.14 6.90 -46.39
C ILE A 125 0.53 5.50 -46.89
N ASN A 126 -0.36 4.80 -47.61
CA ASN A 126 -0.08 3.48 -48.21
C ASN A 126 1.17 3.51 -49.11
N ARG A 127 1.37 4.59 -49.87
CA ARG A 127 2.54 4.75 -50.74
C ARG A 127 3.82 5.02 -49.94
N VAL A 128 3.73 5.83 -48.89
CA VAL A 128 4.85 6.11 -47.99
C VAL A 128 5.28 4.86 -47.24
N GLU A 129 4.34 4.12 -46.65
CA GLU A 129 4.58 2.85 -45.95
C GLU A 129 5.31 1.86 -46.85
N ARG A 130 4.77 1.55 -48.04
CA ARG A 130 5.38 0.61 -48.99
C ARG A 130 6.80 1.02 -49.39
N ARG A 131 7.02 2.32 -49.62
CA ARG A 131 8.35 2.84 -49.95
C ARG A 131 9.34 2.66 -48.81
N VAL A 132 8.95 2.97 -47.57
CA VAL A 132 9.82 2.84 -46.41
C VAL A 132 10.10 1.36 -46.10
N LEU A 133 9.09 0.47 -46.20
CA LEU A 133 9.30 -0.97 -46.06
C LEU A 133 10.31 -1.53 -47.08
N ALA A 134 10.18 -1.13 -48.34
CA ALA A 134 11.12 -1.53 -49.40
C ALA A 134 12.55 -1.02 -49.10
N ASP A 135 12.70 0.23 -48.68
CA ASP A 135 14.00 0.81 -48.30
C ASP A 135 14.64 0.11 -47.10
N LEU A 136 13.81 -0.34 -46.14
CA LEU A 136 14.27 -1.12 -44.99
C LEU A 136 14.59 -2.58 -45.34
N LYS A 137 14.28 -3.04 -46.56
CA LYS A 137 14.28 -4.46 -46.95
C LYS A 137 13.53 -5.31 -45.92
N PHE A 138 12.41 -4.80 -45.41
CA PHE A 138 11.60 -5.40 -44.35
C PHE A 138 12.35 -5.71 -43.03
N ASN A 139 13.57 -5.19 -42.82
CA ASN A 139 14.32 -5.41 -41.59
C ASN A 139 13.88 -4.40 -40.51
N LEU A 140 12.96 -4.82 -39.65
CA LEU A 140 12.41 -4.02 -38.56
C LEU A 140 13.11 -4.25 -37.20
N LYS A 141 14.24 -4.97 -37.17
CA LYS A 141 15.00 -5.19 -35.92
C LYS A 141 15.60 -3.87 -35.42
N VAL A 142 15.43 -3.57 -34.14
CA VAL A 142 16.01 -2.38 -33.49
C VAL A 142 17.50 -2.61 -33.26
N ASN A 143 18.35 -1.64 -33.62
CA ASN A 143 19.77 -1.71 -33.31
C ASN A 143 20.05 -1.03 -31.96
N PHE A 144 19.91 -1.79 -30.88
CA PHE A 144 20.11 -1.30 -29.51
C PHE A 144 21.51 -0.73 -29.25
N LYS A 145 22.56 -1.21 -29.94
CA LYS A 145 23.91 -0.65 -29.83
C LYS A 145 23.96 0.79 -30.32
N ARG A 146 23.32 1.09 -31.46
CA ARG A 146 23.19 2.45 -31.99
C ARG A 146 22.35 3.33 -31.08
N VAL A 147 21.19 2.84 -30.66
CA VAL A 147 20.27 3.58 -29.80
C VAL A 147 20.94 3.93 -28.46
N SER A 148 21.69 3.00 -27.86
CA SER A 148 22.47 3.26 -26.64
C SER A 148 23.51 4.38 -26.83
N ALA A 149 24.17 4.42 -28.00
CA ALA A 149 25.16 5.47 -28.29
C ALA A 149 24.51 6.86 -28.46
N LEU A 150 23.23 6.91 -28.86
CA LEU A 150 22.46 8.15 -28.98
C LEU A 150 21.91 8.60 -27.63
N LEU A 151 21.31 7.69 -26.85
CA LEU A 151 20.75 7.99 -25.52
C LEU A 151 21.81 8.55 -24.57
N ARG A 152 23.05 8.07 -24.64
CA ARG A 152 24.17 8.58 -23.83
C ARG A 152 24.56 10.03 -24.10
N LYS A 153 24.12 10.62 -25.21
CA LYS A 153 24.40 12.03 -25.56
C LYS A 153 23.29 12.98 -25.13
N MET A 154 22.23 12.46 -24.53
CA MET A 154 21.09 13.25 -24.09
C MET A 154 21.38 13.99 -22.80
N THR A 155 20.60 15.03 -22.56
CA THR A 155 20.54 15.71 -21.26
C THR A 155 20.10 14.73 -20.16
N PRO A 156 20.58 14.90 -18.91
CA PRO A 156 20.13 14.08 -17.79
C PRO A 156 18.62 14.07 -17.60
N SER A 157 17.93 15.20 -17.86
CA SER A 157 16.47 15.32 -17.77
C SER A 157 15.74 14.44 -18.78
N SER A 158 16.19 14.41 -20.03
CA SER A 158 15.54 13.60 -21.05
C SER A 158 15.90 12.12 -20.94
N LEU A 159 17.12 11.82 -20.48
CA LEU A 159 17.49 10.45 -20.15
C LEU A 159 16.63 9.93 -18.98
N ARG A 160 16.34 10.77 -17.98
CA ARG A 160 15.39 10.47 -16.91
C ARG A 160 13.97 10.22 -17.43
N GLU A 161 13.43 11.09 -18.29
CA GLU A 161 12.10 10.88 -18.93
C GLU A 161 12.05 9.57 -19.74
N PHE A 162 13.14 9.19 -20.41
CA PHE A 162 13.22 7.90 -21.12
C PHE A 162 13.10 6.72 -20.14
N PHE A 163 13.87 6.79 -19.05
CA PHE A 163 13.94 5.77 -18.02
C PHE A 163 12.63 5.60 -17.25
N GLU A 164 11.91 6.70 -16.99
CA GLU A 164 10.52 6.69 -16.48
C GLU A 164 9.59 5.82 -17.34
N LYS A 165 9.59 6.11 -18.65
CA LYS A 165 8.73 5.39 -19.60
C LYS A 165 9.18 3.94 -19.80
N ALA A 166 10.48 3.68 -19.66
CA ALA A 166 11.06 2.35 -19.76
C ALA A 166 10.65 1.45 -18.58
N ALA A 167 10.56 2.03 -17.38
CA ALA A 167 10.16 1.29 -16.19
C ALA A 167 8.76 0.66 -16.32
N MET A 168 7.84 1.33 -17.01
CA MET A 168 6.46 0.86 -17.21
C MET A 168 6.34 -0.43 -18.04
N VAL A 169 7.39 -0.79 -18.79
CA VAL A 169 7.39 -1.93 -19.73
C VAL A 169 8.41 -3.02 -19.37
N LEU A 170 9.04 -2.91 -18.19
CA LEU A 170 10.01 -3.90 -17.71
C LEU A 170 9.37 -5.26 -17.45
N GLY A 171 10.09 -6.33 -17.77
CA GLY A 171 9.63 -7.71 -17.58
C GLY A 171 8.68 -8.22 -18.67
N ILE A 172 8.30 -7.37 -19.63
CA ILE A 172 7.53 -7.79 -20.80
C ILE A 172 8.44 -8.46 -21.84
N ASN A 173 9.68 -7.96 -22.01
CA ASN A 173 10.63 -8.46 -23.00
C ASN A 173 12.06 -8.51 -22.44
N SER A 174 12.61 -9.71 -22.29
CA SER A 174 13.96 -9.93 -21.74
C SER A 174 15.09 -9.28 -22.55
N LYS A 175 14.95 -9.18 -23.88
CA LYS A 175 15.96 -8.48 -24.73
C LYS A 175 15.93 -6.98 -24.48
N PHE A 176 14.75 -6.43 -24.19
CA PHE A 176 14.58 -5.02 -23.89
C PHE A 176 15.15 -4.71 -22.49
N ASP A 177 14.86 -5.57 -21.52
CA ASP A 177 15.41 -5.48 -20.15
C ASP A 177 16.95 -5.49 -20.17
N GLN A 178 17.58 -6.40 -20.92
CA GLN A 178 19.04 -6.43 -21.10
C GLN A 178 19.61 -5.18 -21.76
N PHE A 179 18.88 -4.57 -22.70
CA PHE A 179 19.29 -3.31 -23.31
C PHE A 179 19.26 -2.16 -22.29
N LEU A 180 18.16 -2.04 -21.52
CA LEU A 180 18.02 -1.02 -20.49
C LEU A 180 19.11 -1.13 -19.44
N LEU A 181 19.42 -2.36 -19.01
CA LEU A 181 20.51 -2.63 -18.10
C LEU A 181 21.84 -2.10 -18.62
N ARG A 182 22.23 -2.49 -19.84
CA ARG A 182 23.51 -2.07 -20.43
C ARG A 182 23.58 -0.57 -20.63
N LEU A 183 22.45 0.07 -20.92
CA LEU A 183 22.37 1.51 -21.03
C LEU A 183 22.56 2.16 -19.66
N TYR A 184 21.80 1.69 -18.66
CA TYR A 184 21.84 2.20 -17.30
C TYR A 184 23.25 2.13 -16.71
N ASN A 185 23.90 0.97 -16.74
CA ASN A 185 25.26 0.80 -16.20
C ASN A 185 26.28 1.77 -16.84
N LYS A 186 26.03 2.21 -18.08
CA LYS A 186 26.89 3.15 -18.79
C LYS A 186 26.55 4.61 -18.52
N THR A 187 25.38 4.89 -17.97
CA THR A 187 24.89 6.25 -17.66
C THR A 187 24.75 6.50 -16.15
N HIS A 188 24.89 5.46 -15.33
CA HIS A 188 24.64 5.41 -13.88
C HIS A 188 25.31 6.53 -13.10
N ALA A 189 26.61 6.76 -13.32
CA ALA A 189 27.38 7.80 -12.65
C ALA A 189 26.83 9.23 -12.87
N SER A 190 26.13 9.48 -13.98
CA SER A 190 25.53 10.80 -14.27
C SER A 190 24.16 11.02 -13.61
N LEU A 191 23.49 9.94 -13.18
CA LEU A 191 22.14 9.97 -12.60
C LEU A 191 22.18 9.98 -11.06
N ASP A 192 23.12 9.24 -10.45
CA ASP A 192 23.23 9.05 -8.99
C ASP A 192 23.68 10.30 -8.22
N ALA A 193 24.40 11.22 -8.86
CA ALA A 193 24.91 12.45 -8.23
C ALA A 193 23.80 13.36 -7.65
N GLN A 194 22.52 13.06 -7.90
CA GLN A 194 21.38 13.91 -7.53
C GLN A 194 20.37 13.29 -6.56
N THR A 195 20.39 11.98 -6.28
CA THR A 195 19.35 11.32 -5.46
C THR A 195 19.87 10.86 -4.11
N LYS A 196 19.55 11.60 -3.04
CA LYS A 196 19.65 11.08 -1.68
C LYS A 196 18.59 9.98 -1.50
N LEU A 197 19.04 8.75 -1.28
CA LEU A 197 18.18 7.63 -0.92
C LEU A 197 17.67 7.79 0.52
N THR A 198 16.43 7.42 0.75
CA THR A 198 15.85 7.26 2.09
C THR A 198 16.39 6.00 2.75
N ARG A 199 16.19 5.86 4.07
CA ARG A 199 16.66 4.67 4.79
C ARG A 199 16.07 3.35 4.24
N PRO A 200 14.75 3.24 3.97
CA PRO A 200 14.18 2.04 3.34
C PRO A 200 14.74 1.73 1.95
N GLU A 201 15.02 2.76 1.14
CA GLU A 201 15.64 2.59 -0.19
C GLU A 201 17.08 2.10 -0.09
N LEU A 202 17.84 2.57 0.89
CA LEU A 202 19.19 2.07 1.20
C LEU A 202 19.14 0.62 1.68
N ASP A 203 18.25 0.30 2.60
CA ASP A 203 18.10 -1.05 3.13
C ASP A 203 17.67 -2.03 2.01
N PHE A 204 16.77 -1.62 1.11
CA PHE A 204 16.43 -2.39 -0.09
C PHE A 204 17.65 -2.60 -1.00
N SER A 205 18.42 -1.54 -1.28
CA SER A 205 19.60 -1.60 -2.14
C SER A 205 20.69 -2.51 -1.56
N HIS A 206 20.92 -2.45 -0.25
CA HIS A 206 21.87 -3.33 0.43
C HIS A 206 21.47 -4.80 0.35
N LEU A 207 20.18 -5.10 0.47
CA LEU A 207 19.69 -6.48 0.33
C LEU A 207 19.86 -7.01 -1.09
N LEU A 208 19.77 -6.15 -2.11
CA LEU A 208 20.08 -6.55 -3.49
C LEU A 208 21.55 -6.89 -3.69
N ILE A 209 22.44 -6.07 -3.13
CA ILE A 209 23.88 -6.30 -3.17
C ILE A 209 24.21 -7.63 -2.48
N LEU A 210 23.67 -7.84 -1.27
CA LEU A 210 23.88 -9.07 -0.52
C LEU A 210 23.34 -10.30 -1.27
N LEU A 211 22.19 -10.19 -1.96
CA LEU A 211 21.68 -11.26 -2.80
C LEU A 211 22.62 -11.55 -3.97
N ALA A 212 23.18 -10.51 -4.60
CA ALA A 212 24.14 -10.65 -5.69
C ALA A 212 25.39 -11.39 -5.22
N ASP A 213 25.97 -10.97 -4.10
CA ASP A 213 27.18 -11.58 -3.54
C ASP A 213 26.95 -13.08 -3.22
N LEU A 214 25.83 -13.42 -2.58
CA LEU A 214 25.48 -14.81 -2.28
C LEU A 214 25.27 -15.67 -3.55
N ILE A 215 24.74 -15.08 -4.62
CA ILE A 215 24.53 -15.80 -5.88
C ILE A 215 25.84 -15.96 -6.66
N ASP A 216 26.79 -15.03 -6.52
CA ASP A 216 28.14 -15.15 -7.06
C ASP A 216 28.98 -16.19 -6.31
N GLU A 217 28.74 -16.44 -5.02
CA GLU A 217 29.35 -17.54 -4.25
C GLU A 217 28.94 -18.94 -4.74
N ILE A 218 27.80 -19.06 -5.42
CA ILE A 218 27.34 -20.34 -5.99
C ILE A 218 28.06 -20.54 -7.33
N GLU A 219 29.30 -21.05 -7.27
CA GLU A 219 30.11 -21.41 -8.44
C GLU A 219 29.42 -22.51 -9.26
N THR A 220 28.76 -22.14 -10.37
CA THR A 220 28.55 -23.00 -11.55
C THR A 220 27.98 -22.16 -12.70
N GLU A 221 28.78 -21.89 -13.74
CA GLU A 221 28.35 -21.16 -14.94
C GLU A 221 27.19 -21.84 -15.69
N ASP A 222 26.96 -23.14 -15.46
CA ASP A 222 25.89 -23.93 -16.10
C ASP A 222 24.59 -24.04 -15.29
N ASN A 223 24.49 -23.41 -14.11
CA ASN A 223 23.26 -23.48 -13.32
C ASN A 223 22.22 -22.47 -13.84
N LYS A 224 21.24 -22.97 -14.59
CA LYS A 224 20.11 -22.20 -15.12
C LYS A 224 19.41 -21.35 -14.06
N VAL A 225 19.31 -21.82 -12.81
CA VAL A 225 18.67 -21.09 -11.70
C VAL A 225 19.53 -19.91 -11.26
N VAL A 226 20.85 -20.09 -11.16
CA VAL A 226 21.81 -19.02 -10.84
C VAL A 226 21.73 -17.93 -11.91
N GLN A 227 21.75 -18.30 -13.19
CA GLN A 227 21.64 -17.35 -14.30
C GLN A 227 20.31 -16.58 -14.28
N GLN A 228 19.18 -17.28 -14.05
CA GLN A 228 17.88 -16.64 -13.89
C GLN A 228 17.85 -15.66 -12.71
N THR A 229 18.54 -16.00 -11.62
CA THR A 229 18.60 -15.16 -10.42
C THR A 229 19.48 -13.92 -10.65
N LYS A 230 20.61 -14.04 -11.35
CA LYS A 230 21.43 -12.89 -11.76
C LYS A 230 20.64 -11.93 -12.66
N GLU A 231 19.88 -12.46 -13.63
CA GLU A 231 18.99 -11.67 -14.47
C GLU A 231 17.92 -10.94 -13.64
N PHE A 232 17.33 -11.64 -12.66
CA PHE A 232 16.36 -11.07 -11.74
C PHE A 232 16.94 -9.98 -10.84
N ILE A 233 18.07 -10.20 -10.15
CA ILE A 233 18.73 -9.20 -9.30
C ILE A 233 18.97 -7.92 -10.10
N THR A 234 19.42 -8.11 -11.33
CA THR A 234 19.75 -7.02 -12.23
C THR A 234 18.50 -6.24 -12.66
N LYS A 235 17.43 -6.96 -13.00
CA LYS A 235 16.10 -6.38 -13.26
C LYS A 235 15.61 -5.60 -12.04
N LEU A 236 15.71 -6.17 -10.85
CA LEU A 236 15.27 -5.59 -9.58
C LEU A 236 16.05 -4.32 -9.21
N THR A 237 17.36 -4.33 -9.45
CA THR A 237 18.24 -3.16 -9.30
C THR A 237 17.81 -2.03 -10.22
N LEU A 238 17.55 -2.34 -11.49
CA LEU A 238 17.12 -1.34 -12.45
C LEU A 238 15.74 -0.77 -12.09
N VAL A 239 14.74 -1.62 -11.83
CA VAL A 239 13.38 -1.17 -11.48
C VAL A 239 13.39 -0.33 -10.21
N SER A 240 14.16 -0.72 -9.20
CA SER A 240 14.26 0.05 -7.94
C SER A 240 14.94 1.40 -8.12
N GLN A 241 16.02 1.49 -8.89
CA GLN A 241 16.66 2.77 -9.20
C GLN A 241 15.78 3.67 -10.06
N MET A 242 15.02 3.11 -11.01
CA MET A 242 14.00 3.86 -11.76
C MET A 242 12.92 4.41 -10.83
N HIS A 243 12.49 3.62 -9.86
CA HIS A 243 11.55 4.05 -8.83
C HIS A 243 12.14 5.15 -7.92
N PHE A 244 13.41 5.05 -7.51
CA PHE A 244 14.07 6.06 -6.67
C PHE A 244 14.21 7.41 -7.37
N LEU A 245 14.35 7.41 -8.70
CA LEU A 245 14.29 8.62 -9.52
C LEU A 245 12.88 9.24 -9.54
N HIS A 246 11.82 8.42 -9.39
CA HIS A 246 10.41 8.81 -9.55
C HIS A 246 9.49 8.25 -8.48
N ARG A 247 9.63 8.76 -7.26
CA ARG A 247 8.85 8.38 -6.05
C ARG A 247 7.34 8.63 -6.16
N THR A 248 6.63 7.83 -6.95
CA THR A 248 5.18 7.91 -7.19
C THR A 248 4.48 6.60 -6.84
N SER A 249 3.19 6.66 -6.49
CA SER A 249 2.37 5.45 -6.22
C SER A 249 2.39 4.49 -7.41
N GLN A 250 2.21 5.03 -8.62
CA GLN A 250 2.26 4.24 -9.86
C GLN A 250 3.61 3.54 -10.05
N SER A 251 4.73 4.25 -9.89
CA SER A 251 6.07 3.63 -9.99
C SER A 251 6.31 2.54 -8.94
N TYR A 252 5.76 2.69 -7.73
CA TYR A 252 5.83 1.66 -6.69
C TYR A 252 4.96 0.47 -7.06
N HIS A 253 3.75 0.68 -7.57
CA HIS A 253 2.89 -0.40 -8.05
C HIS A 253 3.56 -1.19 -9.17
N ASP A 254 4.22 -0.50 -10.10
CA ASP A 254 4.97 -1.13 -11.18
C ASP A 254 6.17 -1.91 -10.63
N LEU A 255 6.95 -1.33 -9.71
CA LEU A 255 8.02 -2.01 -8.98
C LEU A 255 7.50 -3.26 -8.25
N LYS A 256 6.45 -3.13 -7.45
CA LYS A 256 5.83 -4.24 -6.71
C LYS A 256 5.36 -5.35 -7.65
N ARG A 257 4.61 -5.01 -8.70
CA ARG A 257 4.06 -5.97 -9.66
C ARG A 257 5.17 -6.77 -10.34
N VAL A 258 6.22 -6.07 -10.79
CA VAL A 258 7.34 -6.69 -11.51
C VAL A 258 8.15 -7.59 -10.58
N CYS A 259 8.30 -7.21 -9.32
CA CYS A 259 9.30 -7.83 -8.45
C CYS A 259 8.72 -8.90 -7.53
N LEU A 260 7.47 -8.77 -7.08
CA LEU A 260 6.90 -9.66 -6.06
C LEU A 260 6.70 -11.10 -6.56
N ALA A 261 6.22 -11.25 -7.80
CA ALA A 261 6.08 -12.57 -8.43
C ALA A 261 7.45 -13.24 -8.63
N ASP A 262 8.45 -12.48 -9.08
CA ASP A 262 9.79 -12.99 -9.35
C ASP A 262 10.54 -13.35 -8.05
N ILE A 263 10.40 -12.55 -6.97
CA ILE A 263 10.94 -12.87 -5.64
C ILE A 263 10.41 -14.22 -5.16
N ASN A 264 9.09 -14.43 -5.24
CA ASN A 264 8.45 -15.66 -4.79
C ASN A 264 8.91 -16.87 -5.62
N ASN A 265 8.97 -16.72 -6.94
CA ASN A 265 9.42 -17.78 -7.84
C ASN A 265 10.86 -18.21 -7.54
N ILE A 266 11.75 -17.25 -7.30
CA ILE A 266 13.17 -17.54 -7.00
C ILE A 266 13.32 -18.11 -5.58
N ALA A 267 12.54 -17.63 -4.61
CA ALA A 267 12.55 -18.19 -3.25
C ALA A 267 12.20 -19.69 -3.25
N MET A 268 11.31 -20.13 -4.15
CA MET A 268 11.00 -21.54 -4.35
C MET A 268 12.16 -22.35 -4.93
N CYS A 269 13.00 -21.76 -5.77
CA CYS A 269 14.17 -22.42 -6.32
C CYS A 269 15.31 -22.60 -5.29
N PHE A 270 15.36 -21.76 -4.26
CA PHE A 270 16.38 -21.80 -3.19
C PHE A 270 15.81 -22.23 -1.83
N MET A 271 14.76 -23.06 -1.80
CA MET A 271 14.13 -23.47 -0.53
C MET A 271 15.10 -24.13 0.46
N HIS A 272 16.18 -24.74 -0.04
CA HIS A 272 17.20 -25.43 0.76
C HIS A 272 18.40 -24.54 1.14
N ASP A 273 18.58 -23.37 0.52
CA ASP A 273 19.61 -22.41 0.91
C ASP A 273 19.02 -21.39 1.88
N SER A 274 19.32 -21.55 3.16
CA SER A 274 18.79 -20.70 4.23
C SER A 274 19.24 -19.24 4.11
N ARG A 275 20.41 -18.96 3.52
CA ARG A 275 20.95 -17.60 3.40
C ARG A 275 20.22 -16.84 2.29
N ILE A 276 20.12 -17.45 1.11
CA ILE A 276 19.43 -16.84 -0.04
C ILE A 276 17.94 -16.67 0.27
N LYS A 277 17.31 -17.69 0.85
CA LYS A 277 15.91 -17.61 1.29
C LYS A 277 15.68 -16.47 2.28
N TRP A 278 16.61 -16.27 3.22
CA TRP A 278 16.53 -15.15 4.17
C TRP A 278 16.62 -13.79 3.46
N VAL A 279 17.57 -13.61 2.54
CA VAL A 279 17.71 -12.36 1.78
C VAL A 279 16.50 -12.09 0.90
N LEU A 280 15.96 -13.10 0.20
CA LEU A 280 14.77 -12.96 -0.64
C LEU A 280 13.53 -12.56 0.19
N ASN A 281 13.36 -13.15 1.37
CA ASN A 281 12.29 -12.74 2.30
C ASN A 281 12.48 -11.29 2.76
N ARG A 282 13.71 -10.89 3.11
CA ARG A 282 14.02 -9.51 3.48
C ARG A 282 13.81 -8.54 2.32
N LEU A 283 14.10 -8.93 1.07
CA LEU A 283 13.80 -8.15 -0.12
C LEU A 283 12.31 -7.99 -0.33
N TYR A 284 11.53 -9.07 -0.16
CA TYR A 284 10.06 -9.00 -0.18
C TYR A 284 9.54 -7.99 0.86
N PHE A 285 10.05 -8.03 2.09
CA PHE A 285 9.63 -7.09 3.13
C PHE A 285 10.08 -5.67 2.86
N SER A 286 11.33 -5.49 2.43
CA SER A 286 11.86 -4.18 2.09
C SER A 286 11.10 -3.56 0.91
N LEU A 287 10.71 -4.35 -0.08
CA LEU A 287 9.78 -3.96 -1.15
C LEU A 287 8.43 -3.49 -0.60
N MET A 288 7.84 -4.25 0.32
CA MET A 288 6.58 -3.87 0.96
C MET A 288 6.72 -2.62 1.83
N LYS A 289 7.86 -2.45 2.53
CA LYS A 289 8.19 -1.25 3.30
C LYS A 289 8.33 -0.02 2.39
N LEU A 290 9.00 -0.13 1.24
CA LEU A 290 9.04 0.94 0.23
C LEU A 290 7.62 1.42 -0.12
N GLY A 291 6.69 0.47 -0.26
CA GLY A 291 5.27 0.75 -0.46
C GLY A 291 4.60 1.46 0.69
N LEU A 292 4.81 0.99 1.92
CA LEU A 292 4.27 1.61 3.13
C LEU A 292 4.71 3.07 3.27
N PHE A 293 5.96 3.38 2.94
CA PHE A 293 6.45 4.75 2.90
C PHE A 293 5.78 5.56 1.78
N HIS A 294 5.61 5.02 0.57
CA HIS A 294 4.96 5.76 -0.52
C HIS A 294 3.45 5.99 -0.34
N ILE A 295 2.72 5.01 0.20
CA ILE A 295 1.29 5.11 0.53
C ILE A 295 1.06 6.14 1.65
N CYS A 296 2.05 6.31 2.55
CA CYS A 296 2.01 7.39 3.55
C CYS A 296 2.23 8.79 2.96
N TYR A 297 2.71 8.94 1.72
CA TYR A 297 3.10 10.23 1.15
C TYR A 297 2.24 10.76 -0.02
N ARG A 298 1.42 9.95 -0.73
CA ARG A 298 0.45 10.47 -1.73
C ARG A 298 -0.84 9.67 -1.87
N GLU A 299 -1.92 10.41 -2.10
CA GLU A 299 -3.36 10.17 -1.85
C GLU A 299 -4.08 9.06 -2.66
N GLU A 300 -3.40 8.18 -3.40
CA GLU A 300 -4.09 7.39 -4.45
C GLU A 300 -4.46 5.94 -4.09
N THR A 301 -4.03 5.40 -2.96
CA THR A 301 -4.53 4.13 -2.42
C THR A 301 -4.99 4.34 -0.99
N ALA A 302 -6.11 3.72 -0.60
CA ALA A 302 -6.74 3.89 0.71
C ALA A 302 -5.66 3.99 1.82
N PRO A 303 -5.49 5.19 2.43
CA PRO A 303 -4.33 5.49 3.25
C PRO A 303 -4.22 4.50 4.41
N LEU A 304 -3.00 4.24 4.86
CA LEU A 304 -2.81 3.45 6.07
C LEU A 304 -3.56 4.12 7.23
N LEU A 305 -4.34 3.30 7.91
CA LEU A 305 -5.08 3.68 9.07
C LEU A 305 -4.11 3.92 10.24
N LYS A 306 -4.44 4.87 11.11
CA LYS A 306 -3.66 5.19 12.33
C LYS A 306 -3.20 3.95 13.10
N ASP A 307 -4.07 2.94 13.17
CA ASP A 307 -3.84 1.68 13.90
C ASP A 307 -2.99 0.68 13.12
N GLU A 308 -3.14 0.64 11.80
CA GLU A 308 -2.26 -0.15 10.92
C GLU A 308 -0.82 0.34 11.05
N ILE A 309 -0.63 1.67 11.10
CA ILE A 309 0.67 2.30 11.32
C ILE A 309 1.23 1.89 12.68
N HIS A 310 0.43 1.95 13.74
CA HIS A 310 0.85 1.55 15.08
C HIS A 310 1.30 0.08 15.15
N PHE A 311 0.55 -0.83 14.52
CA PHE A 311 0.91 -2.25 14.43
C PHE A 311 2.20 -2.48 13.65
N LEU A 312 2.34 -1.83 12.48
CA LEU A 312 3.55 -1.92 11.65
C LEU A 312 4.80 -1.41 12.39
N MET A 313 4.66 -0.36 13.21
CA MET A 313 5.76 0.15 14.04
C MET A 313 6.19 -0.85 15.11
N GLN A 314 5.26 -1.52 15.79
CA GLN A 314 5.63 -2.55 16.78
C GLN A 314 6.22 -3.80 16.12
N PHE A 315 5.70 -4.16 14.95
CA PHE A 315 6.28 -5.21 14.11
C PHE A 315 7.72 -4.89 13.71
N GLU A 316 8.01 -3.67 13.26
CA GLU A 316 9.37 -3.22 12.94
C GLU A 316 10.28 -3.14 14.17
N ALA A 317 9.75 -2.76 15.33
CA ALA A 317 10.50 -2.79 16.57
C ALA A 317 10.93 -4.22 16.95
N LEU A 318 10.07 -5.21 16.75
CA LEU A 318 10.41 -6.63 16.94
C LEU A 318 11.44 -7.09 15.91
N GLU A 319 11.34 -6.64 14.65
CA GLU A 319 12.29 -7.00 13.58
C GLU A 319 13.73 -6.56 13.88
N ASN A 320 13.88 -5.39 14.48
CA ASN A 320 15.17 -4.80 14.82
C ASN A 320 15.65 -5.16 16.24
N ALA A 321 14.87 -5.94 16.99
CA ALA A 321 15.22 -6.29 18.36
C ALA A 321 16.38 -7.29 18.39
N GLU A 322 17.45 -6.97 19.11
CA GLU A 322 18.56 -7.89 19.37
C GLU A 322 18.25 -8.73 20.62
N PHE A 323 18.26 -10.06 20.46
CA PHE A 323 18.07 -11.01 21.55
C PHE A 323 19.39 -11.68 21.88
N ASP A 324 19.61 -11.93 23.16
CA ASP A 324 20.85 -12.50 23.68
C ASP A 324 20.87 -14.03 23.49
N ASN A 325 19.70 -14.64 23.27
CA ASN A 325 19.52 -16.09 23.08
C ASN A 325 19.28 -16.46 21.60
N GLU A 326 20.11 -17.36 21.06
CA GLU A 326 20.02 -17.85 19.67
C GLU A 326 18.65 -18.49 19.34
N LEU A 327 18.05 -19.24 20.27
CA LEU A 327 16.72 -19.83 20.07
C LEU A 327 15.64 -18.75 19.96
N SER A 328 15.76 -17.70 20.77
CA SER A 328 14.88 -16.53 20.70
C SER A 328 15.07 -15.80 19.37
N CYS A 329 16.30 -15.62 18.88
CA CYS A 329 16.58 -15.05 17.54
C CYS A 329 15.93 -15.89 16.41
N LYS A 330 16.09 -17.21 16.45
CA LYS A 330 15.45 -18.11 15.45
C LYS A 330 13.94 -18.11 15.53
N ALA A 331 13.37 -17.96 16.72
CA ALA A 331 11.92 -17.85 16.92
C ALA A 331 11.40 -16.48 16.43
N ARG A 332 12.14 -15.40 16.69
CA ARG A 332 11.89 -14.05 16.17
C ARG A 332 11.83 -14.05 14.65
N ASP A 333 12.85 -14.60 13.99
CA ASP A 333 12.93 -14.59 12.53
C ASP A 333 11.79 -15.38 11.88
N ARG A 334 11.42 -16.52 12.47
CA ARG A 334 10.24 -17.29 12.05
C ARG A 334 8.96 -16.48 12.23
N LEU A 335 8.80 -15.83 13.39
CA LEU A 335 7.64 -14.98 13.66
C LEU A 335 7.56 -13.80 12.68
N ILE A 336 8.68 -13.12 12.41
CA ILE A 336 8.77 -12.01 11.44
C ILE A 336 8.31 -12.49 10.06
N VAL A 337 8.83 -13.62 9.58
CA VAL A 337 8.45 -14.16 8.27
C VAL A 337 6.95 -14.44 8.20
N MET A 338 6.39 -15.09 9.23
CA MET A 338 4.96 -15.37 9.30
C MET A 338 4.14 -14.09 9.30
N LEU A 339 4.42 -13.17 10.23
CA LEU A 339 3.64 -11.93 10.39
C LEU A 339 3.67 -11.06 9.14
N SER A 340 4.81 -10.97 8.47
CA SER A 340 4.91 -10.15 7.28
C SER A 340 4.11 -10.70 6.09
N ASP A 341 4.02 -12.01 5.93
CA ASP A 341 3.16 -12.62 4.91
C ASP A 341 1.69 -12.27 5.20
N LEU A 342 1.27 -12.43 6.46
CA LEU A 342 -0.06 -12.07 6.93
C LEU A 342 -0.38 -10.58 6.70
N ILE A 343 0.53 -9.69 7.09
CA ILE A 343 0.42 -8.24 6.88
C ILE A 343 0.34 -7.93 5.37
N GLY A 344 1.21 -8.56 4.57
CA GLY A 344 1.25 -8.37 3.13
C GLY A 344 -0.08 -8.73 2.46
N ASN A 345 -0.67 -9.86 2.84
CA ASN A 345 -1.97 -10.32 2.35
C ASN A 345 -3.10 -9.37 2.76
N TYR A 346 -3.13 -8.92 4.01
CA TYR A 346 -4.11 -7.94 4.47
C TYR A 346 -4.00 -6.59 3.73
N LEU A 347 -2.79 -6.08 3.55
CA LEU A 347 -2.58 -4.80 2.88
C LEU A 347 -2.92 -4.84 1.38
N GLN A 348 -2.92 -6.02 0.77
CA GLN A 348 -3.39 -6.22 -0.60
C GLN A 348 -4.91 -6.14 -0.70
N ASN A 349 -5.64 -6.57 0.33
CA ASN A 349 -7.09 -6.57 0.36
C ASN A 349 -7.60 -6.20 1.76
N LYS A 350 -7.82 -4.91 2.00
CA LYS A 350 -8.19 -4.35 3.32
C LYS A 350 -9.67 -4.55 3.67
N ASN A 351 -10.23 -5.73 3.41
CA ASN A 351 -11.61 -6.04 3.79
C ASN A 351 -11.70 -6.58 5.23
N ALA A 352 -12.94 -6.73 5.71
CA ALA A 352 -13.24 -7.19 7.06
C ALA A 352 -12.72 -8.60 7.38
N ILE A 353 -12.76 -9.48 6.40
CA ILE A 353 -12.43 -10.90 6.55
C ILE A 353 -10.92 -11.05 6.60
N ASP A 354 -10.22 -10.40 5.70
CA ASP A 354 -8.75 -10.37 5.66
C ASP A 354 -8.17 -9.70 6.91
N PHE A 355 -8.88 -8.71 7.46
CA PHE A 355 -8.56 -8.15 8.77
C PHE A 355 -8.71 -9.17 9.91
N ARG A 356 -9.83 -9.89 9.98
CA ARG A 356 -10.06 -10.92 11.00
C ARG A 356 -9.08 -12.06 10.87
N LEU A 357 -8.80 -12.47 9.63
CA LEU A 357 -7.84 -13.51 9.30
C LEU A 357 -6.43 -13.10 9.77
N LEU A 358 -6.00 -11.86 9.46
CA LEU A 358 -4.78 -11.28 10.01
C LEU A 358 -4.75 -11.39 11.53
N CYS A 359 -5.81 -10.98 12.23
CA CYS A 359 -5.85 -11.04 13.69
C CYS A 359 -5.73 -12.45 14.25
N ILE A 360 -6.43 -13.43 13.66
CA ILE A 360 -6.39 -14.84 14.07
C ILE A 360 -4.98 -15.40 13.85
N GLN A 361 -4.46 -15.26 12.62
CA GLN A 361 -3.18 -15.84 12.24
C GLN A 361 -2.00 -15.17 12.94
N CYS A 362 -2.07 -13.85 13.21
CA CYS A 362 -1.07 -13.16 14.02
C CYS A 362 -1.06 -13.67 15.46
N LYS A 363 -2.22 -13.86 16.10
CA LYS A 363 -2.30 -14.43 17.45
C LYS A 363 -1.73 -15.84 17.50
N GLU A 364 -2.06 -16.69 16.52
CA GLU A 364 -1.51 -18.04 16.42
C GLU A 364 0.01 -18.02 16.21
N ALA A 365 0.52 -17.15 15.33
CA ALA A 365 1.95 -17.00 15.08
C ALA A 365 2.70 -16.55 16.34
N ILE A 366 2.17 -15.53 17.03
CA ILE A 366 2.73 -15.02 18.28
C ILE A 366 2.74 -16.13 19.34
N GLN A 367 1.63 -16.85 19.50
CA GLN A 367 1.54 -17.93 20.48
C GLN A 367 2.54 -19.06 20.22
N LYS A 368 2.76 -19.43 18.96
CA LYS A 368 3.77 -20.43 18.57
C LYS A 368 5.20 -20.00 18.88
N ALA A 369 5.49 -18.70 18.78
CA ALA A 369 6.83 -18.17 19.03
C ALA A 369 7.09 -17.80 20.50
N ARG A 370 6.02 -17.63 21.29
CA ARG A 370 6.05 -17.10 22.67
C ARG A 370 7.03 -17.84 23.57
N ALA A 371 6.97 -19.16 23.63
CA ALA A 371 7.77 -19.97 24.56
C ALA A 371 9.28 -19.77 24.39
N GLU A 372 9.74 -19.48 23.17
CA GLU A 372 11.16 -19.27 22.87
C GLU A 372 11.57 -17.80 22.95
N ILE A 373 10.70 -16.86 22.55
CA ILE A 373 11.01 -15.43 22.59
C ILE A 373 10.93 -14.87 24.02
N GLU A 374 10.01 -15.34 24.87
CA GLU A 374 9.87 -14.84 26.24
C GLU A 374 10.99 -15.28 27.20
N LYS A 375 11.87 -16.20 26.76
CA LYS A 375 13.11 -16.52 27.47
C LYS A 375 14.07 -15.32 27.52
N ASP A 376 13.93 -14.39 26.58
CA ASP A 376 14.64 -13.11 26.57
C ASP A 376 13.71 -12.00 27.12
N PRO A 377 14.13 -11.23 28.15
CA PRO A 377 13.33 -10.12 28.69
C PRO A 377 12.96 -9.05 27.65
N LYS A 378 13.85 -8.74 26.70
CA LYS A 378 13.57 -7.83 25.58
C LYS A 378 12.56 -8.47 24.63
N GLY A 379 12.72 -9.76 24.34
CA GLY A 379 11.79 -10.55 23.53
C GLY A 379 10.37 -10.53 24.08
N LYS A 380 10.21 -10.75 25.39
CA LYS A 380 8.92 -10.66 26.08
C LYS A 380 8.27 -9.28 25.91
N LEU A 381 9.02 -8.20 26.10
CA LEU A 381 8.51 -6.84 25.92
C LEU A 381 8.05 -6.58 24.47
N HIS A 382 8.81 -7.04 23.47
CA HIS A 382 8.44 -6.86 22.07
C HIS A 382 7.19 -7.67 21.67
N LEU A 383 7.04 -8.90 22.17
CA LEU A 383 5.80 -9.66 21.97
C LEU A 383 4.59 -8.97 22.60
N GLN A 384 4.72 -8.51 23.84
CA GLN A 384 3.64 -7.79 24.53
C GLN A 384 3.22 -6.52 23.78
N ARG A 385 4.17 -5.77 23.22
CA ARG A 385 3.88 -4.59 22.38
C ARG A 385 3.18 -4.96 21.08
N LEU A 386 3.63 -6.02 20.41
CA LEU A 386 3.01 -6.48 19.18
C LEU A 386 1.57 -6.94 19.42
N GLU A 387 1.32 -7.66 20.51
CA GLU A 387 -0.02 -8.07 20.93
C GLU A 387 -0.89 -6.89 21.31
N PHE A 388 -0.34 -5.92 22.06
CA PHE A 388 -1.02 -4.69 22.41
C PHE A 388 -1.42 -3.89 21.17
N ALA A 389 -0.52 -3.78 20.19
CA ALA A 389 -0.82 -3.12 18.93
C ALA A 389 -1.83 -3.89 18.08
N LEU A 390 -1.81 -5.24 18.10
CA LEU A 390 -2.81 -6.08 17.45
C LEU A 390 -4.20 -5.91 18.09
N ILE A 391 -4.25 -5.75 19.41
CA ILE A 391 -5.48 -5.41 20.14
C ILE A 391 -5.97 -4.02 19.74
N GLY A 392 -5.08 -3.03 19.67
CA GLY A 392 -5.39 -1.69 19.17
C GLY A 392 -5.98 -1.68 17.77
N LEU A 393 -5.35 -2.44 16.87
CA LEU A 393 -5.83 -2.69 15.52
C LEU A 393 -7.28 -3.23 15.54
N GLY A 394 -7.53 -4.23 16.40
CA GLY A 394 -8.85 -4.84 16.63
C GLY A 394 -9.90 -3.89 17.18
N LEU A 395 -9.55 -3.08 18.18
CA LEU A 395 -10.47 -2.12 18.81
C LEU A 395 -10.84 -0.99 17.88
N THR A 396 -9.91 -0.47 17.08
CA THR A 396 -10.25 0.61 16.16
C THR A 396 -11.03 0.09 14.96
N TYR A 397 -10.78 -1.14 14.51
CA TYR A 397 -11.68 -1.81 13.56
C TYR A 397 -13.11 -1.90 14.12
N GLN A 398 -13.26 -2.21 15.42
CA GLN A 398 -14.55 -2.22 16.10
C GLN A 398 -15.15 -0.82 16.32
N ASN A 399 -14.33 0.21 16.60
CA ASN A 399 -14.78 1.58 16.90
C ASN A 399 -15.06 2.42 15.64
N ARG A 400 -14.42 2.13 14.50
CA ARG A 400 -14.68 2.76 13.19
C ARG A 400 -16.09 2.49 12.70
N ARG A 401 -16.67 1.38 13.13
CA ARG A 401 -18.11 1.14 13.04
C ARG A 401 -18.73 1.75 14.29
N LYS A 402 -19.27 2.96 14.17
CA LYS A 402 -20.01 3.61 15.27
C LYS A 402 -20.93 2.57 15.90
N LYS A 403 -20.76 2.32 17.21
CA LYS A 403 -21.65 1.43 17.93
C LYS A 403 -23.06 1.95 17.74
N GLY A 404 -23.97 1.03 17.45
CA GLY A 404 -25.39 1.32 17.49
C GLY A 404 -25.75 2.09 18.76
N GLU A 405 -26.57 3.11 18.63
CA GLU A 405 -27.13 3.85 19.76
C GLU A 405 -28.16 2.98 20.49
N THR A 406 -28.83 2.08 19.75
CA THR A 406 -29.82 1.16 20.32
C THR A 406 -29.21 -0.21 20.64
N ASP A 407 -29.84 -0.94 21.58
CA ASP A 407 -29.46 -2.32 21.88
C ASP A 407 -29.54 -3.23 20.65
N LYS A 408 -30.50 -2.98 19.76
CA LYS A 408 -30.72 -3.77 18.55
C LYS A 408 -29.65 -3.53 17.50
N GLU A 409 -29.25 -2.29 17.30
CA GLU A 409 -28.12 -1.96 16.44
C GLU A 409 -26.81 -2.56 16.99
N ARG A 410 -26.62 -2.57 18.32
CA ARG A 410 -25.48 -3.25 18.97
C ARG A 410 -25.52 -4.77 18.76
N LYS A 411 -26.69 -5.40 18.91
CA LYS A 411 -26.87 -6.83 18.62
C LYS A 411 -26.56 -7.14 17.15
N PHE A 412 -27.04 -6.32 16.21
CA PHE A 412 -26.75 -6.47 14.79
C PHE A 412 -25.24 -6.41 14.50
N PHE A 413 -24.56 -5.40 15.06
CA PHE A 413 -23.12 -5.26 14.92
C PHE A 413 -22.34 -6.45 15.51
N ASN A 414 -22.74 -6.95 16.68
CA ASN A 414 -22.13 -8.13 17.30
C ASN A 414 -22.32 -9.38 16.43
N LEU A 415 -23.50 -9.52 15.81
CA LEU A 415 -23.77 -10.62 14.90
C LEU A 415 -22.93 -10.52 13.62
N LEU A 416 -22.79 -9.32 13.04
CA LEU A 416 -21.89 -9.06 11.91
C LEU A 416 -20.44 -9.44 12.24
N ASN A 417 -19.93 -9.02 13.41
CA ASN A 417 -18.59 -9.40 13.88
C ASN A 417 -18.43 -10.92 14.02
N THR A 418 -19.48 -11.62 14.45
CA THR A 418 -19.50 -13.08 14.60
C THR A 418 -19.39 -13.77 13.24
N VAL A 419 -20.13 -13.30 12.23
CA VAL A 419 -20.02 -13.82 10.85
C VAL A 419 -18.62 -13.59 10.29
N GLU A 420 -18.09 -12.38 10.38
CA GLU A 420 -16.75 -12.07 9.89
C GLU A 420 -15.69 -13.00 10.46
N THR A 421 -15.76 -13.22 11.78
CA THR A 421 -14.86 -14.12 12.48
C THR A 421 -14.98 -15.54 11.95
N ARG A 422 -16.21 -16.05 11.74
CA ARG A 422 -16.41 -17.39 11.19
C ARG A 422 -15.99 -17.52 9.73
N VAL A 423 -16.19 -16.50 8.90
CA VAL A 423 -15.70 -16.54 7.50
C VAL A 423 -14.17 -16.53 7.48
N ALA A 424 -13.54 -15.76 8.38
CA ALA A 424 -12.08 -15.79 8.52
C ALA A 424 -11.56 -17.15 9.04
N GLU A 425 -12.24 -17.78 10.01
CA GLU A 425 -11.92 -19.14 10.46
C GLU A 425 -12.08 -20.17 9.33
N PHE A 426 -13.14 -20.05 8.54
CA PHE A 426 -13.38 -20.91 7.37
C PHE A 426 -12.29 -20.72 6.30
N LYS A 427 -11.91 -19.47 6.01
CA LYS A 427 -10.80 -19.11 5.13
C LYS A 427 -9.47 -19.65 5.65
N ASN A 428 -9.22 -19.57 6.96
CA ASN A 428 -8.01 -20.12 7.58
C ASN A 428 -7.96 -21.64 7.42
N ALA A 429 -9.06 -22.35 7.69
CA ALA A 429 -9.13 -23.80 7.50
C ALA A 429 -8.86 -24.21 6.04
N MET A 430 -9.37 -23.43 5.08
CA MET A 430 -9.16 -23.64 3.65
C MET A 430 -7.71 -23.52 3.20
N ILE A 431 -6.91 -22.67 3.85
CA ILE A 431 -5.47 -22.55 3.57
C ILE A 431 -4.76 -23.88 3.86
N PHE A 432 -5.19 -24.60 4.91
CA PHE A 432 -4.59 -25.88 5.30
C PHE A 432 -5.22 -27.10 4.60
N TYR A 433 -6.50 -26.99 4.21
CA TYR A 433 -7.27 -28.10 3.62
C TYR A 433 -8.06 -27.63 2.39
N PRO A 434 -7.39 -27.40 1.25
CA PRO A 434 -8.04 -26.90 0.05
C PRO A 434 -9.07 -27.90 -0.49
N ASN A 435 -10.28 -27.42 -0.79
CA ASN A 435 -11.38 -28.19 -1.34
C ASN A 435 -12.15 -27.32 -2.35
N GLU A 436 -12.33 -27.78 -3.58
CA GLU A 436 -12.98 -27.02 -4.66
C GLU A 436 -14.39 -26.54 -4.29
N ASN A 437 -15.18 -27.39 -3.61
CA ASN A 437 -16.51 -27.01 -3.14
C ASN A 437 -16.44 -25.91 -2.08
N ALA A 438 -15.45 -25.97 -1.19
CA ALA A 438 -15.30 -24.97 -0.15
C ALA A 438 -14.73 -23.64 -0.67
N SER A 439 -13.99 -23.64 -1.79
CA SER A 439 -13.60 -22.40 -2.49
C SER A 439 -14.82 -21.66 -3.05
N PHE A 440 -15.77 -22.40 -3.65
CA PHE A 440 -17.03 -21.82 -4.12
C PHE A 440 -17.81 -21.16 -2.96
N TYR A 441 -17.91 -21.83 -1.82
CA TYR A 441 -18.61 -21.27 -0.65
C TYR A 441 -17.85 -20.11 0.01
N LEU A 442 -16.52 -20.13 0.03
CA LEU A 442 -15.71 -19.04 0.54
C LEU A 442 -16.00 -17.74 -0.22
N GLU A 443 -16.01 -17.78 -1.56
CA GLU A 443 -16.33 -16.60 -2.39
C GLU A 443 -17.72 -16.03 -2.04
N LYS A 444 -18.73 -16.90 -1.85
CA LYS A 444 -20.09 -16.47 -1.48
C LYS A 444 -20.15 -15.89 -0.08
N LEU A 445 -19.45 -16.48 0.88
CA LEU A 445 -19.35 -15.97 2.24
C LEU A 445 -18.64 -14.61 2.29
N GLU A 446 -17.56 -14.45 1.52
CA GLU A 446 -16.82 -13.20 1.44
C GLU A 446 -17.69 -12.07 0.87
N ARG A 447 -18.39 -12.37 -0.22
CA ARG A 447 -19.36 -11.44 -0.81
C ARG A 447 -20.51 -11.10 0.15
N PHE A 448 -21.05 -12.10 0.87
CA PHE A 448 -22.13 -11.89 1.83
C PHE A 448 -21.72 -10.90 2.93
N VAL A 449 -20.56 -11.11 3.56
CA VAL A 449 -20.02 -10.21 4.60
C VAL A 449 -19.73 -8.82 4.05
N LEU A 450 -19.13 -8.74 2.85
CA LEU A 450 -18.80 -7.47 2.22
C LEU A 450 -20.07 -6.62 2.03
N ILE A 451 -21.12 -7.20 1.44
CA ILE A 451 -22.37 -6.49 1.19
C ILE A 451 -23.05 -6.10 2.51
N LEU A 452 -23.09 -6.99 3.52
CA LEU A 452 -23.64 -6.66 4.85
C LEU A 452 -22.91 -5.47 5.49
N ASN A 453 -21.58 -5.46 5.40
CA ASN A 453 -20.76 -4.39 5.95
C ASN A 453 -20.99 -3.07 5.22
N ASP A 454 -21.08 -3.09 3.89
CA ASP A 454 -21.35 -1.89 3.09
C ASP A 454 -22.73 -1.31 3.42
N GLN A 455 -23.76 -2.17 3.57
CA GLN A 455 -25.09 -1.73 3.96
C GLN A 455 -25.12 -1.14 5.38
N TYR A 456 -24.45 -1.79 6.34
CA TYR A 456 -24.40 -1.29 7.72
C TYR A 456 -23.63 0.03 7.81
N SER A 457 -22.54 0.17 7.07
CA SER A 457 -21.75 1.40 7.00
C SER A 457 -22.55 2.55 6.36
N ALA A 458 -23.25 2.26 5.25
CA ALA A 458 -24.15 3.22 4.62
C ALA A 458 -25.29 3.65 5.57
N TYR A 459 -25.88 2.70 6.28
CA TYR A 459 -26.88 2.99 7.30
C TYR A 459 -26.35 3.94 8.37
N LEU A 460 -25.19 3.66 8.96
CA LEU A 460 -24.59 4.53 9.99
C LEU A 460 -24.28 5.95 9.49
N LEU A 461 -23.92 6.11 8.22
CA LEU A 461 -23.69 7.41 7.60
C LEU A 461 -25.00 8.21 7.43
N TYR A 462 -26.08 7.54 7.05
CA TYR A 462 -27.38 8.16 6.76
C TYR A 462 -28.42 7.94 7.85
N LYS A 463 -28.03 7.48 9.05
CA LYS A 463 -28.99 7.05 10.09
C LYS A 463 -29.98 8.15 10.51
N ASN A 464 -29.56 9.40 10.42
CA ASN A 464 -30.39 10.58 10.75
C ASN A 464 -31.32 11.00 9.59
N THR A 465 -31.15 10.41 8.40
CA THR A 465 -32.00 10.68 7.24
C THR A 465 -33.30 9.87 7.35
N PRO A 466 -34.48 10.50 7.17
CA PRO A 466 -35.75 9.79 7.17
C PRO A 466 -35.76 8.61 6.19
N GLY A 467 -36.16 7.43 6.68
CA GLY A 467 -36.27 6.23 5.86
C GLY A 467 -34.98 5.40 5.70
N SER A 468 -33.83 5.86 6.17
CA SER A 468 -32.56 5.13 6.10
C SER A 468 -32.62 3.75 6.78
N LEU A 469 -33.27 3.65 7.93
CA LEU A 469 -33.48 2.38 8.64
C LEU A 469 -34.36 1.41 7.82
N LYS A 470 -35.34 1.90 7.05
CA LYS A 470 -36.22 1.06 6.21
C LYS A 470 -35.45 0.50 5.03
N GLN A 471 -34.68 1.39 4.40
CA GLN A 471 -33.82 1.02 3.29
C GLN A 471 -32.79 -0.02 3.74
N PHE A 472 -32.18 0.21 4.90
CA PHE A 472 -31.26 -0.74 5.52
C PHE A 472 -31.91 -2.10 5.77
N THR A 473 -33.02 -2.18 6.50
CA THR A 473 -33.67 -3.47 6.80
C THR A 473 -34.13 -4.21 5.55
N ASN A 474 -34.68 -3.51 4.55
CA ASN A 474 -35.05 -4.10 3.26
C ASN A 474 -33.84 -4.69 2.51
N ASN A 475 -32.72 -3.96 2.50
CA ASN A 475 -31.50 -4.42 1.86
C ASN A 475 -30.96 -5.66 2.58
N ILE A 476 -30.95 -5.66 3.92
CA ILE A 476 -30.52 -6.80 4.73
C ILE A 476 -31.40 -8.03 4.49
N ILE A 477 -32.74 -7.89 4.42
CA ILE A 477 -33.65 -9.01 4.10
C ILE A 477 -33.32 -9.61 2.73
N THR A 478 -33.07 -8.76 1.74
CA THR A 478 -32.68 -9.18 0.39
C THR A 478 -31.36 -9.97 0.42
N ILE A 479 -30.36 -9.47 1.15
CA ILE A 479 -29.05 -10.11 1.30
C ILE A 479 -29.16 -11.47 2.00
N ILE A 480 -29.98 -11.59 3.04
CA ILE A 480 -30.21 -12.86 3.75
C ILE A 480 -30.91 -13.88 2.82
N THR A 481 -31.86 -13.42 2.01
CA THR A 481 -32.58 -14.28 1.07
C THR A 481 -31.65 -14.79 -0.03
N GLU A 482 -30.79 -13.92 -0.57
CA GLU A 482 -29.73 -14.31 -1.51
C GLU A 482 -28.75 -15.31 -0.87
N ALA A 483 -28.32 -15.07 0.38
CA ALA A 483 -27.45 -15.97 1.12
C ALA A 483 -28.04 -17.38 1.30
N LYS A 484 -29.36 -17.45 1.57
CA LYS A 484 -30.09 -18.72 1.67
C LYS A 484 -30.18 -19.43 0.31
N SER A 485 -30.45 -18.70 -0.78
CA SER A 485 -30.60 -19.29 -2.12
C SER A 485 -29.28 -19.85 -2.67
N VAL A 486 -28.14 -19.25 -2.33
CA VAL A 486 -26.80 -19.76 -2.69
C VAL A 486 -26.29 -20.86 -1.75
N GLY A 487 -27.11 -21.31 -0.80
CA GLY A 487 -26.83 -22.48 0.03
C GLY A 487 -25.89 -22.24 1.22
N ILE A 488 -25.70 -21.00 1.69
CA ILE A 488 -24.87 -20.73 2.90
C ILE A 488 -25.39 -21.52 4.12
N GLY A 489 -26.71 -21.70 4.24
CA GLY A 489 -27.31 -22.50 5.31
C GLY A 489 -26.97 -24.00 5.27
N LEU A 490 -26.48 -24.51 4.13
CA LEU A 490 -26.08 -25.91 3.95
C LEU A 490 -24.66 -26.18 4.46
N LEU A 491 -23.88 -25.15 4.76
CA LEU A 491 -22.53 -25.26 5.36
C LEU A 491 -22.55 -25.79 6.80
N GLY A 492 -23.73 -25.88 7.42
CA GLY A 492 -23.93 -26.50 8.73
C GLY A 492 -24.91 -25.76 9.62
N SER A 493 -25.32 -26.41 10.72
CA SER A 493 -26.28 -25.87 11.70
C SER A 493 -25.85 -24.49 12.26
N LYS A 494 -24.54 -24.29 12.42
CA LYS A 494 -23.92 -23.04 12.84
C LYS A 494 -24.21 -21.85 11.90
N TRP A 495 -24.13 -22.06 10.58
CA TRP A 495 -24.43 -21.02 9.57
C TRP A 495 -25.92 -20.77 9.45
N LYS A 496 -26.73 -21.83 9.52
CA LYS A 496 -28.19 -21.72 9.56
C LYS A 496 -28.66 -20.89 10.75
N ALA A 497 -28.10 -21.11 11.94
CA ALA A 497 -28.42 -20.33 13.14
C ALA A 497 -28.10 -18.83 12.97
N LEU A 498 -26.94 -18.50 12.40
CA LEU A 498 -26.56 -17.10 12.14
C LEU A 498 -27.55 -16.40 11.21
N LEU A 499 -27.98 -17.04 10.13
CA LEU A 499 -28.97 -16.46 9.21
C LEU A 499 -30.31 -16.20 9.90
N VAL A 500 -30.75 -17.11 10.80
CA VAL A 500 -31.97 -16.91 11.59
C VAL A 500 -31.81 -15.76 12.58
N GLU A 501 -30.66 -15.64 13.24
CA GLU A 501 -30.39 -14.52 14.15
C GLU A 501 -30.40 -13.16 13.42
N PHE A 502 -29.90 -13.09 12.17
CA PHE A 502 -29.99 -11.87 11.37
C PHE A 502 -31.44 -11.52 11.05
N GLU A 503 -32.27 -12.50 10.69
CA GLU A 503 -33.69 -12.26 10.42
C GLU A 503 -34.41 -11.74 11.66
N MET A 504 -34.15 -12.35 12.82
CA MET A 504 -34.73 -11.91 14.08
C MET A 504 -34.36 -10.46 14.41
N ILE A 505 -33.07 -10.12 14.37
CA ILE A 505 -32.61 -8.76 14.69
C ILE A 505 -33.11 -7.75 13.64
N THR A 506 -33.17 -8.14 12.35
CA THR A 506 -33.68 -7.26 11.28
C THR A 506 -35.17 -6.96 11.48
N ASN A 507 -35.96 -7.96 11.87
CA ASN A 507 -37.36 -7.78 12.23
C ASN A 507 -37.52 -6.90 13.48
N GLU A 508 -36.66 -7.06 14.50
CA GLU A 508 -36.66 -6.21 15.70
C GLU A 508 -36.39 -4.74 15.37
N LEU A 509 -35.47 -4.47 14.43
CA LEU A 509 -35.14 -3.13 13.92
C LEU A 509 -36.29 -2.56 13.07
N GLU A 510 -36.96 -3.39 12.27
CA GLU A 510 -38.13 -2.95 11.49
C GLU A 510 -39.32 -2.57 12.39
N ILE A 511 -39.57 -3.35 13.45
CA ILE A 511 -40.60 -3.05 14.44
C ILE A 511 -40.29 -1.73 15.15
N GLU A 512 -39.03 -1.51 15.53
CA GLU A 512 -38.59 -0.25 16.14
C GLU A 512 -38.87 0.94 15.21
N GLN A 513 -38.58 0.80 13.93
CA GLN A 513 -38.90 1.82 12.95
C GLN A 513 -40.39 2.14 12.88
N ARG A 514 -41.25 1.11 12.88
CA ARG A 514 -42.70 1.30 12.88
C ARG A 514 -43.14 2.04 14.13
N MET A 515 -42.57 1.72 15.29
CA MET A 515 -42.84 2.44 16.54
C MET A 515 -42.40 3.90 16.47
N ILE A 516 -41.17 4.17 16.03
CA ILE A 516 -40.65 5.53 15.86
C ILE A 516 -41.55 6.32 14.91
N SER A 517 -41.87 5.79 13.73
CA SER A 517 -42.74 6.47 12.74
C SER A 517 -44.17 6.74 13.26
N SER A 518 -44.69 5.87 14.11
CA SER A 518 -46.00 6.05 14.78
C SER A 518 -45.94 7.09 15.92
N GLN A 519 -44.80 7.17 16.61
CA GLN A 519 -44.53 8.17 17.64
C GLN A 519 -44.23 9.55 17.03
N THR A 520 -43.43 9.66 15.96
CA THR A 520 -43.16 10.95 15.29
C THR A 520 -44.44 11.57 14.72
N LYS A 521 -45.43 10.77 14.30
CA LYS A 521 -46.78 11.24 13.96
C LYS A 521 -47.58 11.77 15.15
N LYS A 522 -47.28 11.34 16.39
CA LYS A 522 -47.91 11.83 17.64
C LYS A 522 -47.14 12.98 18.31
N THR A 523 -45.82 13.07 18.11
CA THR A 523 -44.93 14.01 18.83
C THR A 523 -44.60 15.27 18.02
N ALA A 524 -45.12 15.44 16.80
CA ALA A 524 -45.11 16.72 16.08
C ALA A 524 -45.96 17.84 16.76
N LEU A 525 -46.39 17.63 18.01
CA LEU A 525 -47.14 18.57 18.83
C LEU A 525 -46.48 18.91 20.18
N ARG A 526 -45.29 18.37 20.50
CA ARG A 526 -44.54 18.80 21.70
C ARG A 526 -43.04 18.71 21.49
N GLU A 527 -42.41 19.88 21.42
CA GLU A 527 -40.96 20.05 21.40
C GLU A 527 -40.30 19.70 22.74
N ILE A 528 -39.12 19.08 22.58
CA ILE A 528 -37.84 19.28 23.29
C ILE A 528 -37.84 19.11 24.81
N HIS A 529 -37.29 17.98 25.26
CA HIS A 529 -36.37 18.01 26.41
C HIS A 529 -35.19 17.06 26.25
N CYS A 530 -34.01 17.62 26.51
CA CYS A 530 -32.69 17.06 26.44
C CYS A 530 -32.45 16.09 27.61
N VAL A 531 -31.77 14.97 27.39
CA VAL A 531 -31.22 14.14 28.46
C VAL A 531 -29.74 13.87 28.14
N GLU A 532 -28.88 14.65 28.79
CA GLU A 532 -27.46 14.33 28.94
C GLU A 532 -27.31 13.16 29.93
N THR A 533 -26.61 12.11 29.52
CA THR A 533 -26.15 11.06 30.43
C THR A 533 -24.73 11.37 30.87
N GLN A 534 -24.58 11.85 32.10
CA GLN A 534 -23.31 11.98 32.80
C GLN A 534 -22.71 10.58 33.05
N LYS A 535 -21.52 10.33 32.51
CA LYS A 535 -20.58 9.33 33.05
C LYS A 535 -19.51 10.05 33.84
N ILE A 536 -19.56 9.89 35.16
CA ILE A 536 -18.53 10.32 36.09
C ILE A 536 -17.43 9.25 36.11
N THR A 537 -16.25 9.62 35.63
CA THR A 537 -14.96 9.22 36.19
C THR A 537 -14.13 10.48 36.20
N THR A 538 -13.91 11.08 37.38
CA THR A 538 -13.11 12.30 37.51
C THR A 538 -11.71 12.04 36.96
N PRO A 539 -11.29 12.73 35.88
CA PRO A 539 -9.95 12.60 35.34
C PRO A 539 -8.93 13.04 36.39
N ASN A 540 -7.81 12.32 36.47
CA ASN A 540 -6.66 12.78 37.23
C ASN A 540 -6.06 14.01 36.50
N LYS A 541 -5.67 15.06 37.23
CA LYS A 541 -5.01 16.28 36.71
C LYS A 541 -3.87 15.97 35.73
N ASN A 542 -3.18 14.84 35.92
CA ASN A 542 -2.09 14.39 35.05
C ASN A 542 -2.58 13.72 33.75
N GLU A 543 -3.75 13.04 33.77
CA GLU A 543 -4.43 12.58 32.56
C GLU A 543 -4.93 13.77 31.72
N ASP A 544 -5.41 14.84 32.37
CA ASP A 544 -5.82 16.07 31.70
C ASP A 544 -4.64 16.84 31.11
N ASN A 545 -3.51 16.92 31.83
CA ASN A 545 -2.28 17.49 31.30
C ASN A 545 -1.80 16.72 30.06
N PHE A 546 -1.77 15.39 30.13
CA PHE A 546 -1.41 14.56 28.98
C PHE A 546 -2.34 14.77 27.77
N LYS A 547 -3.66 14.73 27.98
CA LYS A 547 -4.64 15.01 26.92
C LYS A 547 -4.45 16.41 26.33
N MET A 548 -4.16 17.40 27.17
CA MET A 548 -3.85 18.76 26.72
C MET A 548 -2.61 18.81 25.84
N GLN A 549 -1.50 18.15 26.23
CA GLN A 549 -0.28 18.13 25.41
C GLN A 549 -0.49 17.37 24.08
N LEU A 550 -1.21 16.26 24.12
CA LEU A 550 -1.58 15.50 22.92
C LEU A 550 -2.46 16.34 21.97
N ASN A 551 -3.43 17.08 22.52
CA ASN A 551 -4.25 18.02 21.74
C ASN A 551 -3.40 19.15 21.12
N LYS A 552 -2.43 19.70 21.86
CA LYS A 552 -1.49 20.70 21.31
C LYS A 552 -0.66 20.15 20.15
N LEU A 553 -0.21 18.89 20.26
CA LEU A 553 0.50 18.21 19.18
C LEU A 553 -0.41 17.99 17.96
N ASN A 554 -1.69 17.67 18.19
CA ASN A 554 -2.69 17.54 17.12
C ASN A 554 -3.03 18.90 16.47
N GLU A 555 -3.10 19.99 17.23
CA GLU A 555 -3.26 21.35 16.66
C GLU A 555 -2.03 21.75 15.83
N LEU A 556 -0.82 21.40 16.29
CA LEU A 556 0.39 21.59 15.50
C LEU A 556 0.34 20.80 14.19
N ASN A 557 -0.19 19.57 14.23
CA ASN A 557 -0.41 18.75 13.04
C ASN A 557 -1.33 19.45 12.03
N LYS A 558 -2.48 19.97 12.48
CA LYS A 558 -3.41 20.73 11.63
C LYS A 558 -2.73 21.94 10.99
N ILE A 559 -1.94 22.70 11.76
CA ILE A 559 -1.18 23.85 11.25
C ILE A 559 -0.19 23.41 10.17
N LEU A 560 0.52 22.30 10.37
CA LEU A 560 1.46 21.79 9.38
C LEU A 560 0.76 21.30 8.11
N TYR A 561 -0.42 20.69 8.22
CA TYR A 561 -1.25 20.32 7.06
C TYR A 561 -1.74 21.54 6.28
N CYS A 562 -2.19 22.60 6.96
CA CYS A 562 -2.53 23.86 6.32
C CYS A 562 -1.32 24.52 5.62
N LYS A 563 -0.10 24.31 6.13
CA LYS A 563 1.12 24.77 5.46
C LYS A 563 1.54 23.84 4.33
N ALA A 564 1.28 22.54 4.44
CA ALA A 564 1.61 21.53 3.46
C ALA A 564 0.82 21.71 2.15
N SER A 565 -0.43 22.16 2.23
CA SER A 565 -1.25 22.47 1.06
C SER A 565 -0.71 23.65 0.22
N VAL A 566 0.09 24.53 0.85
CA VAL A 566 0.75 25.67 0.20
C VAL A 566 2.20 25.36 -0.15
N ASN A 567 2.87 24.53 0.64
CA ASN A 567 4.28 24.19 0.47
C ASN A 567 4.55 22.73 0.91
N GLY A 568 4.87 21.88 -0.08
CA GLY A 568 5.16 20.46 0.12
C GLY A 568 6.31 20.15 1.09
N TYR A 569 7.15 21.13 1.44
CA TYR A 569 8.18 21.01 2.48
C TYR A 569 7.60 20.60 3.85
N TYR A 570 6.40 21.04 4.19
CA TYR A 570 5.76 20.75 5.48
C TYR A 570 5.00 19.41 5.50
N ALA A 571 4.76 18.80 4.33
CA ALA A 571 3.97 17.58 4.21
C ALA A 571 4.59 16.41 4.99
N PHE A 572 5.92 16.27 4.92
CA PHE A 572 6.65 15.25 5.67
C PHE A 572 6.44 15.41 7.18
N SER A 573 6.64 16.62 7.69
CA SER A 573 6.51 16.90 9.12
C SER A 573 5.08 16.78 9.63
N ALA A 574 4.09 17.23 8.86
CA ALA A 574 2.67 17.04 9.18
C ALA A 574 2.36 15.54 9.35
N ARG A 575 2.76 14.74 8.36
CA ARG A 575 2.53 13.29 8.38
C ARG A 575 3.25 12.60 9.54
N MET A 576 4.48 13.01 9.84
CA MET A 576 5.24 12.47 10.98
C MET A 576 4.57 12.80 12.32
N ILE A 577 4.06 14.01 12.52
CA ILE A 577 3.28 14.35 13.72
C ILE A 577 1.98 13.55 13.76
N GLU A 578 1.28 13.40 12.64
CA GLU A 578 0.07 12.59 12.58
C GLU A 578 0.32 11.15 13.04
N ILE A 579 1.45 10.55 12.64
CA ILE A 579 1.85 9.21 13.08
C ILE A 579 2.10 9.19 14.59
N ILE A 580 2.81 10.19 15.14
CA ILE A 580 3.06 10.29 16.59
C ILE A 580 1.74 10.41 17.35
N VAL A 581 0.89 11.36 16.93
CA VAL A 581 -0.43 11.60 17.52
C VAL A 581 -1.26 10.34 17.45
N ALA A 582 -1.28 9.65 16.30
CA ALA A 582 -1.98 8.38 16.14
C ALA A 582 -1.50 7.31 17.14
N VAL A 583 -0.20 7.05 17.18
CA VAL A 583 0.37 6.02 18.06
C VAL A 583 0.13 6.34 19.52
N VAL A 584 0.28 7.61 19.92
CA VAL A 584 0.09 8.07 21.29
C VAL A 584 -1.39 8.07 21.67
N GLU A 585 -2.30 8.50 20.79
CA GLU A 585 -3.76 8.46 20.98
C GLU A 585 -4.25 7.02 21.18
N ILE A 586 -3.81 6.09 20.32
CA ILE A 586 -4.22 4.68 20.38
C ILE A 586 -3.69 4.02 21.65
N SER A 587 -2.41 4.23 21.95
CA SER A 587 -1.78 3.63 23.13
C SER A 587 -2.40 4.17 24.42
N ALA A 588 -2.70 5.47 24.46
CA ALA A 588 -3.41 6.09 25.58
C ALA A 588 -4.84 5.58 25.71
N GLY A 589 -5.58 5.46 24.61
CA GLY A 589 -6.93 4.91 24.59
C GLY A 589 -6.98 3.48 25.15
N LEU A 590 -6.09 2.61 24.66
CA LEU A 590 -5.94 1.23 25.13
C LEU A 590 -5.63 1.15 26.63
N TYR A 591 -4.70 1.99 27.10
CA TYR A 591 -4.36 2.07 28.52
C TYR A 591 -5.56 2.56 29.36
N LEU A 592 -6.24 3.62 28.93
CA LEU A 592 -7.37 4.20 29.65
C LEU A 592 -8.57 3.25 29.72
N GLU A 593 -8.79 2.43 28.68
CA GLU A 593 -9.81 1.39 28.67
C GLU A 593 -9.44 0.20 29.57
N ASN A 594 -8.15 -0.12 29.71
CA ASN A 594 -7.67 -1.28 30.47
C ASN A 594 -6.48 -0.90 31.38
N LYS A 595 -6.75 -0.17 32.47
CA LYS A 595 -5.75 0.36 33.42
C LYS A 595 -5.06 -0.75 34.23
N THR A 596 -4.11 -1.45 33.62
CA THR A 596 -3.22 -2.43 34.26
C THR A 596 -1.78 -1.94 34.24
N GLU A 597 -0.96 -2.41 35.20
CA GLU A 597 0.47 -2.09 35.25
C GLU A 597 1.20 -2.52 33.96
N SER A 598 0.89 -3.72 33.45
CA SER A 598 1.47 -4.21 32.19
C SER A 598 1.12 -3.31 31.01
N ASN A 599 -0.14 -2.88 30.88
CA ASN A 599 -0.56 -1.99 29.79
C ASN A 599 0.06 -0.60 29.93
N TYR A 600 0.29 -0.15 31.17
CA TYR A 600 0.96 1.12 31.42
C TYR A 600 2.43 1.10 30.99
N GLN A 601 3.18 0.04 31.34
CA GLN A 601 4.56 -0.11 30.90
C GLN A 601 4.67 -0.20 29.37
N ILE A 602 3.72 -0.87 28.72
CA ILE A 602 3.64 -0.94 27.26
C ILE A 602 3.34 0.45 26.67
N PHE A 603 2.35 1.17 27.19
CA PHE A 603 2.02 2.55 26.79
C PHE A 603 3.23 3.48 26.91
N LYS A 604 3.87 3.50 28.09
CA LYS A 604 5.05 4.32 28.37
C LYS A 604 6.16 4.02 27.38
N THR A 605 6.58 2.77 27.27
CA THR A 605 7.74 2.43 26.46
C THR A 605 7.45 2.64 24.98
N THR A 606 6.21 2.41 24.54
CA THR A 606 5.78 2.75 23.16
C THR A 606 5.86 4.24 22.89
N CYS A 607 5.33 5.08 23.79
CA CYS A 607 5.38 6.53 23.61
C CYS A 607 6.82 7.06 23.66
N VAL A 608 7.65 6.58 24.57
CA VAL A 608 9.06 6.96 24.67
C VAL A 608 9.84 6.56 23.41
N ASP A 609 9.65 5.34 22.91
CA ASP A 609 10.36 4.86 21.71
C ASP A 609 9.93 5.61 20.45
N VAL A 610 8.63 5.90 20.32
CA VAL A 610 8.10 6.76 19.26
C VAL A 610 8.73 8.14 19.36
N ILE A 611 8.61 8.82 20.51
CA ILE A 611 9.20 10.15 20.72
C ILE A 611 10.71 10.15 20.40
N ASN A 612 11.46 9.14 20.86
CA ASN A 612 12.89 8.98 20.59
C ASN A 612 13.21 8.79 19.10
N TYR A 613 12.48 7.91 18.44
CA TYR A 613 12.62 7.67 17.00
C TYR A 613 12.39 8.96 16.21
N PHE A 614 11.33 9.70 16.52
CA PHE A 614 10.99 10.93 15.82
C PHE A 614 11.95 12.08 16.16
N ARG A 615 12.44 12.17 17.40
CA ARG A 615 13.49 13.14 17.81
C ARG A 615 14.75 12.99 16.97
N ARG A 616 15.18 11.75 16.71
CA ARG A 616 16.35 11.43 15.89
C ARG A 616 16.16 11.82 14.42
N ASN A 617 14.94 11.68 13.90
CA ASN A 617 14.62 11.87 12.48
C ASN A 617 14.09 13.28 12.11
N LEU A 618 13.60 14.08 13.06
CA LEU A 618 12.98 15.41 12.83
C LEU A 618 13.87 16.58 13.30
N ARG A 619 15.19 16.48 13.14
CA ARG A 619 16.16 17.52 13.61
C ARG A 619 15.93 18.93 13.04
N VAL A 620 15.14 19.05 11.97
CA VAL A 620 14.99 20.29 11.19
C VAL A 620 13.88 21.21 11.72
N PHE A 621 13.02 20.76 12.66
CA PHE A 621 11.87 21.54 13.13
C PHE A 621 11.85 21.72 14.65
N GLN A 622 12.44 22.81 15.12
CA GLN A 622 12.56 23.15 16.55
C GLN A 622 11.21 23.12 17.30
N LYS A 623 10.15 23.67 16.70
CA LYS A 623 8.81 23.69 17.30
C LYS A 623 8.20 22.29 17.50
N ILE A 624 8.61 21.31 16.70
CA ILE A 624 8.19 19.90 16.87
C ILE A 624 8.95 19.27 18.03
N GLN A 625 10.25 19.53 18.13
CA GLN A 625 11.10 19.03 19.22
C GLN A 625 10.59 19.53 20.59
N GLU A 626 10.22 20.81 20.68
CA GLU A 626 9.64 21.39 21.90
C GLU A 626 8.35 20.69 22.33
N GLN A 627 7.43 20.41 21.40
CA GLN A 627 6.19 19.69 21.72
C GLN A 627 6.43 18.22 22.10
N LEU A 628 7.43 17.57 21.49
CA LEU A 628 7.80 16.19 21.86
C LEU A 628 8.39 16.12 23.27
N ILE A 629 9.19 17.10 23.68
CA ILE A 629 9.73 17.21 25.04
C ILE A 629 8.59 17.42 26.04
N LEU A 630 7.63 18.31 25.75
CA LEU A 630 6.49 18.55 26.62
C LEU A 630 5.58 17.32 26.76
N LEU A 631 5.42 16.53 25.70
CA LEU A 631 4.70 15.27 25.74
C LEU A 631 5.45 14.21 26.57
N GLU A 632 6.77 14.11 26.43
CA GLU A 632 7.63 13.23 27.24
C GLU A 632 7.55 13.58 28.73
N LEU A 633 7.58 14.87 29.07
CA LEU A 633 7.38 15.36 30.44
C LEU A 633 5.99 14.98 30.97
N ALA A 634 4.92 15.16 30.19
CA ALA A 634 3.57 14.76 30.61
C ALA A 634 3.43 13.24 30.81
N ILE A 635 4.13 12.43 30.02
CA ILE A 635 4.21 10.96 30.21
C ILE A 635 4.96 10.63 31.51
N ASN A 636 6.04 11.36 31.83
CA ASN A 636 6.79 11.20 33.08
C ASN A 636 5.96 11.65 34.30
N ASP A 637 5.16 12.70 34.19
CA ASP A 637 4.24 13.13 35.26
C ASP A 637 3.16 12.07 35.54
N LEU A 638 2.64 11.44 34.48
CA LEU A 638 1.77 10.27 34.58
C LEU A 638 2.42 9.11 35.34
N ASN A 639 3.73 8.89 35.18
CA ASN A 639 4.48 7.85 35.92
C ASN A 639 4.46 8.12 37.41
N SER A 640 4.81 9.34 37.81
CA SER A 640 4.90 9.70 39.23
C SER A 640 3.58 9.47 39.98
N THR A 641 2.44 9.59 39.29
CA THR A 641 1.12 9.40 39.91
C THR A 641 0.73 7.93 40.05
N LEU A 642 1.20 7.09 39.13
CA LEU A 642 0.94 5.65 39.17
C LEU A 642 1.87 4.94 40.15
N ASP A 643 3.11 5.39 40.27
CA ASP A 643 4.04 4.97 41.33
C ASP A 643 3.45 5.30 42.71
N GLN A 644 2.82 6.47 42.87
CA GLN A 644 2.09 6.82 44.10
C GLN A 644 0.85 5.94 44.32
N ALA A 645 0.09 5.63 43.27
CA ALA A 645 -1.12 4.78 43.37
C ALA A 645 -0.81 3.31 43.66
N SER A 646 0.29 2.77 43.11
CA SER A 646 0.76 1.40 43.36
C SER A 646 1.32 1.25 44.77
N THR A 647 2.06 2.25 45.26
CA THR A 647 2.54 2.31 46.66
C THR A 647 1.37 2.43 47.66
N SER A 648 0.32 3.18 47.32
CA SER A 648 -0.88 3.34 48.16
C SER A 648 -1.71 2.05 48.27
N ARG A 649 -1.77 1.23 47.22
CA ARG A 649 -2.39 -0.11 47.28
C ARG A 649 -1.61 -1.08 48.15
N TYR A 650 -0.28 -0.98 48.20
CA TYR A 650 0.54 -1.81 49.09
C TYR A 650 0.31 -1.49 50.58
N HIS A 651 0.05 -0.22 50.95
CA HIS A 651 -0.26 0.16 52.33
C HIS A 651 -1.66 -0.27 52.80
N LEU A 652 -2.64 -0.38 51.90
CA LEU A 652 -3.99 -0.90 52.22
C LEU A 652 -4.01 -2.41 52.52
N PHE A 653 -2.99 -3.16 52.10
CA PHE A 653 -2.84 -4.60 52.38
C PHE A 653 -1.93 -4.91 53.60
N GLN A 654 -1.37 -3.90 54.26
CA GLN A 654 -0.53 -4.04 55.46
C GLN A 654 -1.16 -3.46 56.74
N MET A 655 -2.49 -3.27 56.78
CA MET A 655 -3.19 -3.02 58.05
C MET A 655 -3.22 -4.33 58.88
N PRO A 656 -2.76 -4.34 60.15
CA PRO A 656 -2.82 -5.53 61.00
C PRO A 656 -4.28 -5.93 61.22
N ARG A 657 -4.61 -7.21 61.04
CA ARG A 657 -5.89 -7.76 61.49
C ARG A 657 -5.91 -7.69 63.02
N GLU A 658 -6.67 -6.74 63.57
CA GLU A 658 -7.04 -6.77 64.99
C GLU A 658 -7.77 -8.10 65.27
N THR A 659 -7.16 -8.90 66.14
CA THR A 659 -7.72 -10.14 66.69
C THR A 659 -8.92 -9.80 67.57
N GLN A 660 -10.14 -10.05 67.08
CA GLN A 660 -11.32 -10.13 67.93
C GLN A 660 -11.39 -11.51 68.59
N SER A 661 -11.21 -11.51 69.92
CA SER A 661 -11.44 -12.61 70.83
C SER A 661 -12.93 -13.00 70.86
N PHE A 662 -13.25 -14.24 70.50
CA PHE A 662 -14.56 -14.85 70.80
C PHE A 662 -14.52 -15.46 72.20
N THR A 663 -15.31 -14.90 73.11
CA THR A 663 -15.63 -15.50 74.41
C THR A 663 -16.63 -16.63 74.24
N SER A 664 -16.26 -17.80 74.77
CA SER A 664 -17.09 -18.97 74.98
C SER A 664 -18.15 -18.75 76.06
N SER A 665 -19.41 -19.07 75.78
CA SER A 665 -20.44 -19.26 76.81
C SER A 665 -21.19 -20.59 76.63
N SER A 666 -20.92 -21.47 77.60
CA SER A 666 -21.84 -22.37 78.30
C SER A 666 -22.73 -23.35 77.52
N HIS A 667 -22.36 -24.62 77.65
CA HIS A 667 -23.25 -25.78 77.70
C HIS A 667 -24.35 -25.65 78.77
N GLN A 668 -25.55 -26.16 78.46
CA GLN A 668 -26.29 -27.06 79.35
C GLN A 668 -27.13 -28.09 78.55
N PRO A 669 -27.32 -29.33 79.05
CA PRO A 669 -27.93 -30.46 78.35
C PRO A 669 -29.31 -30.88 78.90
N LEU A 670 -30.05 -31.72 78.16
CA LEU A 670 -30.76 -32.96 78.59
C LEU A 670 -32.04 -33.29 77.78
N PHE A 671 -31.96 -34.42 77.06
CA PHE A 671 -32.87 -35.58 76.94
C PHE A 671 -34.43 -35.49 76.85
N SER A 672 -34.93 -36.27 75.85
CA SER A 672 -36.17 -37.09 75.73
C SER A 672 -37.54 -36.39 75.80
N VAL A 673 -38.52 -36.67 74.93
CA VAL A 673 -39.00 -37.94 74.32
C VAL A 673 -39.18 -37.81 72.82
#